data_AF-A0A661N8Z3-F1
#
_entry.id   AF-A0A661N8Z3-F1
#
_cell.length_a   1.000
_cell.length_b   1.000
_cell.length_c   1.000
_cell.angle_alpha   90.00
_cell.angle_beta   90.00
_cell.angle_gamma   90.00
#
_symmetry.space_group_name_H-M   'P 1'
#
loop_
_entity.id
_entity.type
_entity.pdbx_description
1 polymer ?
#
loop_
_entity_poly.entity_id
_entity_poly.type
_entity_poly.pdbx_seq_one_letter_code
_entity_poly.pdbx_strand_id
1 'polypeptide(L)'
;MGHPEGGGDVIRVGAPWLLLVGLPALALLVWRLRALPSGHAGLRRRAIQGAMALSLVAAVLALGRLEFGAQVDRLAVVFALDRSRSVERAGESGATRALEDIRRATSMMEVDDKAGLVVFGAEAATEVVPSPRPSFGAVRASVPRDGTNIGSAIRRALADLPGEHLGRIVVISDGVETNGDALAAAASAASRGVVIDVAPIEREPSPEIAVARVRVPQTANPGEPVELRIVTRATEAAPVRVRVTRNGDVIAVAEAQIHAGDDVLVMRDIAPEAGVHRYDVLIEALTAGGDASPENNEGGAFMRVSGQSRALVLAGVPAEAGALADALGRGGAVVEVRGPAGAPADLATLASYDLLVLSDIRARAFTEDQLRMIRSYVRDLGGGLLMVGTRGAFGLGGYAYTPIEEALPATFDLRQRRDRASLAMVIAIDNSGSMGMEIAPGKTKLDAANEAAARSAQLLSPFDRVGVMHVDTAVTWTLPMTAVNDPDGIAAAVRRAQPGGGGIDVDVALPAAYDALRSEATQLKHVLLFSDGEDSQGLNGLRSVVQGAVDDQITTTIVSMGNGSYTPELEVLSGIGQGRFYIVDNLNELPRIFTEETIEASRSAIVEEPFVPSLGAPGGPTRGIDFAAAPALGGYVVVNARPAASVLLGAKDDDPLLVTWQHGVGRSAVFATDGGSLFARSWLAWSGYPALFSQLGADLARAPERSDARVSVRL
;
A
#
# COMPACT_ATOMS: atom_id res chain seq x y z
N MET A 1 27.44 -74.41 -17.11
CA MET A 1 26.70 -75.69 -17.12
C MET A 1 25.50 -75.53 -16.21
N GLY A 2 24.29 -75.68 -16.77
CA GLY A 2 23.02 -75.53 -16.08
C GLY A 2 22.02 -74.71 -16.90
N HIS A 3 21.56 -75.26 -18.04
CA HIS A 3 20.31 -74.80 -18.64
C HIS A 3 19.16 -75.17 -17.68
N PRO A 4 18.29 -74.24 -17.27
CA PRO A 4 16.98 -74.63 -16.81
C PRO A 4 16.08 -74.76 -18.04
N GLU A 5 16.01 -75.97 -18.58
CA GLU A 5 14.84 -76.37 -19.35
C GLU A 5 13.64 -76.42 -18.40
N GLY A 6 12.59 -75.68 -18.71
CA GLY A 6 11.35 -75.70 -17.94
C GLY A 6 10.54 -74.42 -18.07
N GLY A 7 9.99 -74.16 -19.26
CA GLY A 7 8.94 -73.16 -19.43
C GLY A 7 7.68 -73.61 -18.68
N GLY A 8 7.54 -73.18 -17.43
CA GLY A 8 6.37 -73.43 -16.61
C GLY A 8 5.52 -72.17 -16.52
N ASP A 9 4.27 -72.23 -17.01
CA ASP A 9 3.26 -71.21 -16.73
C ASP A 9 3.19 -70.97 -15.22
N VAL A 10 3.47 -69.74 -14.78
CA VAL A 10 3.43 -69.40 -13.36
C VAL A 10 2.00 -69.08 -12.98
N ILE A 11 1.33 -70.06 -12.38
CA ILE A 11 0.00 -69.86 -11.80
C ILE A 11 0.17 -69.07 -10.51
N ARG A 12 -0.32 -67.83 -10.48
CA ARG A 12 -0.41 -67.01 -9.25
C ARG A 12 -1.86 -66.94 -8.79
N VAL A 13 -2.04 -67.04 -7.47
CA VAL A 13 -3.32 -66.84 -6.80
C VAL A 13 -3.22 -65.53 -6.04
N GLY A 14 -3.88 -64.47 -6.50
CA GLY A 14 -3.75 -63.13 -5.92
C GLY A 14 -4.27 -63.02 -4.49
N ALA A 15 -5.18 -63.92 -4.08
CA ALA A 15 -5.72 -63.98 -2.73
C ALA A 15 -5.89 -65.44 -2.26
N PRO A 16 -4.80 -66.14 -1.91
CA PRO A 16 -4.83 -67.59 -1.65
C PRO A 16 -5.66 -67.97 -0.43
N TRP A 17 -5.80 -67.07 0.54
CA TRP A 17 -6.63 -67.26 1.72
C TRP A 17 -8.13 -67.34 1.39
N LEU A 18 -8.60 -66.73 0.28
CA LEU A 18 -10.00 -66.83 -0.15
C LEU A 18 -10.35 -68.22 -0.70
N LEU A 19 -9.35 -69.04 -1.09
CA LEU A 19 -9.59 -70.43 -1.47
C LEU A 19 -10.12 -71.27 -0.29
N LEU A 20 -9.86 -70.86 0.95
CA LEU A 20 -10.39 -71.53 2.15
C LEU A 20 -11.92 -71.41 2.25
N VAL A 21 -12.54 -70.39 1.64
CA VAL A 21 -14.01 -70.27 1.52
C VAL A 21 -14.60 -71.39 0.66
N GLY A 22 -13.78 -72.04 -0.18
CA GLY A 22 -14.17 -73.22 -0.94
C GLY A 22 -14.55 -74.43 -0.07
N LEU A 23 -13.97 -74.58 1.12
CA LEU A 23 -14.26 -75.71 2.02
C LEU A 23 -15.70 -75.71 2.57
N PRO A 24 -16.23 -74.62 3.17
CA PRO A 24 -17.62 -74.57 3.60
C PRO A 24 -18.59 -74.62 2.41
N ALA A 25 -18.24 -74.03 1.27
CA ALA A 25 -19.06 -74.09 0.06
C ALA A 25 -19.14 -75.51 -0.52
N LEU A 26 -18.05 -76.28 -0.46
CA LEU A 26 -18.02 -77.71 -0.82
C LEU A 26 -18.84 -78.55 0.16
N ALA A 27 -18.75 -78.29 1.46
CA ALA A 27 -19.56 -78.96 2.47
C ALA A 27 -21.07 -78.71 2.27
N LEU A 28 -21.45 -77.46 1.98
CA LEU A 28 -22.81 -77.07 1.63
C LEU A 28 -23.30 -77.79 0.36
N LEU A 29 -22.46 -77.86 -0.67
CA LEU A 29 -22.76 -78.57 -1.91
C LEU A 29 -22.98 -80.05 -1.63
N VAL A 30 -22.07 -80.73 -0.91
CA VAL A 30 -22.21 -82.15 -0.57
C VAL A 30 -23.49 -82.41 0.25
N TRP A 31 -23.82 -81.53 1.20
CA TRP A 31 -25.06 -81.61 1.97
C TRP A 31 -26.30 -81.45 1.08
N ARG A 32 -26.33 -80.42 0.22
CA ARG A 32 -27.42 -80.19 -0.76
C ARG A 32 -27.57 -81.36 -1.73
N LEU A 33 -26.47 -81.97 -2.16
CA LEU A 33 -26.45 -83.11 -3.08
C LEU A 33 -26.99 -84.40 -2.44
N ARG A 34 -26.83 -84.55 -1.12
CA ARG A 34 -27.45 -85.64 -0.34
C ARG A 34 -28.94 -85.41 -0.11
N ALA A 35 -29.39 -84.16 -0.01
CA ALA A 35 -30.78 -83.78 0.18
C ALA A 35 -31.63 -83.70 -1.12
N LEU A 36 -31.10 -84.15 -2.26
CA LEU A 36 -31.84 -84.16 -3.53
C LEU A 36 -32.99 -85.21 -3.49
N PRO A 37 -34.25 -84.82 -3.78
CA PRO A 37 -35.39 -85.73 -3.78
C PRO A 37 -35.18 -86.94 -4.69
N SER A 38 -35.59 -88.12 -4.21
CA SER A 38 -35.40 -89.45 -4.85
C SER A 38 -36.09 -89.63 -6.21
N GLY A 39 -36.84 -88.64 -6.70
CA GLY A 39 -37.54 -88.68 -7.99
C GLY A 39 -36.66 -88.54 -9.25
N HIS A 40 -35.37 -88.26 -9.11
CA HIS A 40 -34.43 -88.13 -10.23
C HIS A 40 -33.37 -89.26 -10.19
N ALA A 41 -33.75 -90.47 -10.61
CA ALA A 41 -32.80 -91.59 -10.71
C ALA A 41 -32.03 -91.57 -12.05
N GLY A 42 -30.73 -91.85 -12.04
CA GLY A 42 -29.89 -92.06 -13.23
C GLY A 42 -29.01 -90.88 -13.68
N LEU A 43 -28.69 -90.84 -14.99
CA LEU A 43 -27.71 -89.93 -15.62
C LEU A 43 -27.96 -88.45 -15.34
N ARG A 44 -29.23 -88.04 -15.26
CA ARG A 44 -29.63 -86.63 -15.05
C ARG A 44 -29.18 -86.10 -13.69
N ARG A 45 -29.20 -86.94 -12.65
CA ARG A 45 -28.70 -86.57 -11.32
C ARG A 45 -27.19 -86.38 -11.31
N ARG A 46 -26.45 -87.26 -12.02
CA ARG A 46 -24.99 -87.16 -12.18
C ARG A 46 -24.59 -85.91 -12.98
N ALA A 47 -25.34 -85.56 -14.02
CA ALA A 47 -25.11 -84.35 -14.81
C ALA A 47 -25.30 -83.07 -13.96
N ILE A 48 -26.39 -83.00 -13.18
CA ILE A 48 -26.67 -81.88 -12.28
C ILE A 48 -25.58 -81.77 -11.20
N GLN A 49 -25.15 -82.90 -10.63
CA GLN A 49 -24.04 -82.96 -9.67
C GLN A 49 -22.72 -82.47 -10.26
N GLY A 50 -22.37 -82.94 -11.47
CA GLY A 50 -21.17 -82.51 -12.17
C GLY A 50 -21.17 -81.02 -12.49
N ALA A 51 -22.30 -80.49 -12.98
CA ALA A 51 -22.45 -79.07 -13.31
C ALA A 51 -22.29 -78.17 -12.07
N MET A 52 -22.89 -78.54 -10.93
CA MET A 52 -22.75 -77.76 -9.69
C MET A 52 -21.36 -77.87 -9.07
N ALA A 53 -20.69 -79.02 -9.16
CA ALA A 53 -19.31 -79.15 -8.71
C ALA A 53 -18.37 -78.30 -9.58
N LEU A 54 -18.55 -78.31 -10.90
CA LEU A 54 -17.76 -77.51 -11.83
C LEU A 54 -17.98 -76.02 -11.62
N SER A 55 -19.23 -75.57 -11.46
CA SER A 55 -19.51 -74.15 -11.20
C SER A 55 -18.95 -73.68 -9.87
N LEU A 56 -18.98 -74.52 -8.83
CA LEU A 56 -18.37 -74.21 -7.54
C LEU A 56 -16.84 -74.08 -7.67
N VAL A 57 -16.18 -75.00 -8.35
CA VAL A 57 -14.73 -74.93 -8.59
C VAL A 57 -14.38 -73.65 -9.37
N ALA A 58 -15.13 -73.33 -10.43
CA ALA A 58 -14.93 -72.10 -11.19
C ALA A 58 -15.12 -70.84 -10.33
N ALA A 59 -16.15 -70.81 -9.48
CA ALA A 59 -16.41 -69.69 -8.58
C ALA A 59 -15.29 -69.52 -7.54
N VAL A 60 -14.80 -70.61 -6.94
CA VAL A 60 -13.71 -70.57 -5.95
C VAL A 60 -12.40 -70.11 -6.60
N LEU A 61 -12.08 -70.59 -7.81
CA LEU A 61 -10.90 -70.15 -8.56
C LEU A 61 -11.00 -68.67 -8.97
N ALA A 62 -12.19 -68.21 -9.36
CA ALA A 62 -12.43 -66.79 -9.66
C ALA A 62 -12.28 -65.90 -8.43
N LEU A 63 -12.82 -66.32 -7.27
CA LEU A 63 -12.64 -65.62 -5.99
C LEU A 63 -11.19 -65.58 -5.52
N GLY A 64 -10.43 -66.65 -5.76
CA GLY A 64 -8.99 -66.70 -5.50
C GLY A 64 -8.15 -65.78 -6.39
N ARG A 65 -8.76 -65.17 -7.43
CA ARG A 65 -8.08 -64.40 -8.48
C ARG A 65 -6.93 -65.21 -9.08
N LEU A 66 -7.28 -66.38 -9.64
CA LEU A 66 -6.33 -67.20 -10.38
C LEU A 66 -5.89 -66.43 -11.64
N GLU A 67 -4.63 -66.02 -11.65
CA GLU A 67 -4.02 -65.32 -12.77
C GLU A 67 -3.02 -66.26 -13.44
N PHE A 68 -3.22 -66.47 -14.74
CA PHE A 68 -2.25 -67.14 -15.60
C PHE A 68 -1.26 -66.09 -16.08
N GLY A 69 -0.11 -66.00 -15.43
CA GLY A 69 0.95 -65.09 -15.82
C GLY A 69 1.91 -65.77 -16.79
N ALA A 70 2.09 -65.20 -17.99
CA ALA A 70 3.28 -65.46 -18.79
C ALA A 70 4.44 -64.67 -18.17
N GLN A 71 5.62 -65.29 -18.04
CA GLN A 71 6.83 -64.58 -17.65
C GLN A 71 7.13 -63.54 -18.74
N VAL A 72 7.06 -62.24 -18.41
CA VAL A 72 7.32 -61.16 -19.36
C VAL A 72 8.83 -61.09 -19.61
N ASP A 73 9.29 -61.79 -20.64
CA ASP A 73 10.68 -61.79 -21.11
C ASP A 73 10.87 -60.76 -22.24
N ARG A 74 10.34 -59.55 -22.04
CA ARG A 74 10.36 -58.46 -23.04
C ARG A 74 10.79 -57.16 -22.37
N LEU A 75 11.92 -56.60 -22.80
CA LEU A 75 12.51 -55.40 -22.22
C LEU A 75 12.23 -54.17 -23.09
N ALA A 76 11.94 -53.03 -22.45
CA ALA A 76 11.92 -51.72 -23.11
C ALA A 76 12.91 -50.77 -22.44
N VAL A 77 13.93 -50.33 -23.18
CA VAL A 77 14.97 -49.42 -22.68
C VAL A 77 14.83 -48.05 -23.33
N VAL A 78 14.72 -46.99 -22.53
CA VAL A 78 14.81 -45.61 -23.03
C VAL A 78 16.13 -44.99 -22.57
N PHE A 79 16.98 -44.64 -23.53
CA PHE A 79 18.20 -43.89 -23.27
C PHE A 79 17.87 -42.40 -23.16
N ALA A 80 18.32 -41.75 -22.10
CA ALA A 80 18.21 -40.30 -21.92
C ALA A 80 19.61 -39.69 -22.07
N LEU A 81 19.86 -39.02 -23.19
CA LEU A 81 21.15 -38.43 -23.53
C LEU A 81 21.18 -36.93 -23.25
N ASP A 82 22.09 -36.51 -22.38
CA ASP A 82 22.34 -35.12 -22.06
C ASP A 82 23.07 -34.41 -23.21
N ARG A 83 22.53 -33.26 -23.61
CA ARG A 83 23.03 -32.38 -24.67
C ARG A 83 23.24 -30.94 -24.18
N SER A 84 23.31 -30.74 -22.87
CA SER A 84 23.72 -29.48 -22.27
C SER A 84 25.12 -29.06 -22.74
N ARG A 85 25.40 -27.75 -22.68
CA ARG A 85 26.71 -27.21 -23.08
C ARG A 85 27.86 -27.79 -22.24
N SER A 86 27.62 -28.17 -20.98
CA SER A 86 28.64 -28.77 -20.12
C SER A 86 29.11 -30.13 -20.63
N VAL A 87 28.19 -30.93 -21.17
CA VAL A 87 28.46 -32.27 -21.73
C VAL A 87 29.13 -32.21 -23.10
N GLU A 88 28.73 -31.27 -23.96
CA GLU A 88 29.33 -31.11 -25.30
C GLU A 88 30.80 -30.66 -25.22
N ARG A 89 31.17 -29.91 -24.17
CA ARG A 89 32.55 -29.46 -23.91
C ARG A 89 33.44 -30.48 -23.24
N ALA A 90 32.91 -31.56 -22.67
CA ALA A 90 33.71 -32.71 -22.21
C ALA A 90 34.42 -33.47 -23.37
N GLY A 91 34.31 -32.93 -24.60
CA GLY A 91 34.95 -33.34 -25.83
C GLY A 91 33.90 -33.73 -26.88
N GLU A 92 34.20 -33.54 -28.17
CA GLU A 92 33.38 -34.05 -29.30
C GLU A 92 33.09 -35.56 -29.19
N SER A 93 33.80 -36.25 -28.30
CA SER A 93 33.66 -37.66 -28.01
C SER A 93 32.56 -38.01 -27.02
N GLY A 94 32.08 -37.14 -26.13
CA GLY A 94 31.14 -37.53 -25.06
C GLY A 94 29.80 -38.01 -25.60
N ALA A 95 29.05 -37.11 -26.25
CA ALA A 95 27.76 -37.44 -26.86
C ALA A 95 27.88 -38.38 -28.07
N THR A 96 28.98 -38.30 -28.83
CA THR A 96 29.23 -39.18 -29.98
C THR A 96 29.54 -40.61 -29.53
N ARG A 97 30.41 -40.80 -28.52
CA ARG A 97 30.66 -42.11 -27.90
C ARG A 97 29.39 -42.65 -27.25
N ALA A 98 28.61 -41.79 -26.56
CA ALA A 98 27.33 -42.21 -25.99
C ALA A 98 26.36 -42.77 -27.05
N LEU A 99 26.27 -42.13 -28.23
CA LEU A 99 25.48 -42.65 -29.35
C LEU A 99 26.04 -43.96 -29.91
N GLU A 100 27.37 -44.12 -29.97
CA GLU A 100 28.01 -45.38 -30.36
C GLU A 100 27.75 -46.51 -29.36
N ASP A 101 27.80 -46.20 -28.06
CA ASP A 101 27.50 -47.14 -26.98
C ASP A 101 26.02 -47.55 -26.99
N ILE A 102 25.10 -46.60 -27.27
CA ILE A 102 23.69 -46.90 -27.50
C ILE A 102 23.53 -47.86 -28.69
N ARG A 103 24.20 -47.59 -29.82
CA ARG A 103 24.15 -48.48 -31.01
C ARG A 103 24.69 -49.87 -30.70
N ARG A 104 25.78 -49.96 -29.92
CA ARG A 104 26.37 -51.23 -29.50
C ARG A 104 25.43 -52.01 -28.58
N ALA A 105 24.87 -51.35 -27.57
CA ALA A 105 23.91 -51.94 -26.65
C ALA A 105 22.67 -52.47 -27.39
N THR A 106 22.18 -51.70 -28.35
CA THR A 106 20.96 -52.03 -29.09
C THR A 106 21.15 -53.11 -30.16
N SER A 107 22.40 -53.41 -30.56
CA SER A 107 22.71 -54.56 -31.42
C SER A 107 22.58 -55.92 -30.73
N MET A 108 22.53 -55.94 -29.39
CA MET A 108 22.39 -57.15 -28.56
C MET A 108 20.94 -57.40 -28.12
N MET A 109 19.99 -56.60 -28.60
CA MET A 109 18.57 -56.73 -28.25
C MET A 109 17.95 -58.00 -28.83
N GLU A 110 17.04 -58.62 -28.07
CA GLU A 110 16.22 -59.73 -28.56
C GLU A 110 15.10 -59.23 -29.50
N VAL A 111 14.41 -60.16 -30.17
CA VAL A 111 13.42 -59.82 -31.22
C VAL A 111 12.24 -59.01 -30.68
N ASP A 112 11.85 -59.27 -29.44
CA ASP A 112 10.68 -58.64 -28.80
C ASP A 112 11.05 -57.44 -27.90
N ASP A 113 12.33 -57.08 -27.84
CA ASP A 113 12.80 -55.92 -27.09
C ASP A 113 12.57 -54.61 -27.85
N LYS A 114 12.41 -53.53 -27.10
CA LYS A 114 12.26 -52.17 -27.66
C LYS A 114 13.30 -51.23 -27.08
N ALA A 115 13.78 -50.32 -27.92
CA ALA A 115 14.65 -49.24 -27.47
C ALA A 115 14.20 -47.90 -28.03
N GLY A 116 14.38 -46.85 -27.24
CA GLY A 116 14.09 -45.46 -27.61
C GLY A 116 15.17 -44.51 -27.10
N LEU A 117 15.15 -43.27 -27.60
CA LEU A 117 16.10 -42.22 -27.24
C LEU A 117 15.33 -40.94 -26.93
N VAL A 118 15.59 -40.40 -25.75
CA VAL A 118 15.23 -39.05 -25.32
C VAL A 118 16.52 -38.24 -25.26
N VAL A 119 16.51 -37.03 -25.79
CA VAL A 119 17.60 -36.07 -25.61
C VAL A 119 17.13 -34.93 -24.71
N PHE A 120 18.03 -34.38 -23.91
CA PHE A 120 17.67 -33.33 -22.96
C PHE A 120 18.77 -32.30 -22.75
N GLY A 121 18.34 -31.10 -22.35
CA GLY A 121 19.14 -30.02 -21.81
C GLY A 121 18.30 -29.36 -20.71
N ALA A 122 17.90 -28.10 -20.87
CA ALA A 122 16.96 -27.46 -19.94
C ALA A 122 15.54 -28.09 -20.01
N GLU A 123 15.23 -28.71 -21.15
CA GLU A 123 14.01 -29.49 -21.41
C GLU A 123 14.35 -30.83 -22.07
N ALA A 124 13.38 -31.75 -22.13
CA ALA A 124 13.56 -33.09 -22.71
C ALA A 124 12.59 -33.37 -23.88
N ALA A 125 13.12 -33.99 -24.94
CA ALA A 125 12.36 -34.38 -26.13
C ALA A 125 12.70 -35.81 -26.56
N THR A 126 11.69 -36.56 -27.02
CA THR A 126 11.91 -37.87 -27.65
C THR A 126 12.54 -37.67 -29.03
N GLU A 127 13.72 -38.24 -29.24
CA GLU A 127 14.35 -38.36 -30.56
C GLU A 127 13.84 -39.62 -31.28
N VAL A 128 13.78 -40.75 -30.57
CA VAL A 128 13.33 -42.04 -31.10
C VAL A 128 12.34 -42.67 -30.13
N VAL A 129 11.11 -42.92 -30.61
CA VAL A 129 10.07 -43.63 -29.85
C VAL A 129 10.46 -45.11 -29.70
N PRO A 130 10.25 -45.74 -28.54
CA PRO A 130 10.55 -47.15 -28.32
C PRO A 130 9.97 -48.09 -29.37
N SER A 131 10.85 -48.71 -30.15
CA SER A 131 10.48 -49.64 -31.22
C SER A 131 11.46 -50.83 -31.28
N PRO A 132 11.07 -51.95 -31.92
CA PRO A 132 11.99 -53.07 -32.17
C PRO A 132 13.05 -52.64 -33.19
N ARG A 133 14.33 -52.90 -32.89
CA ARG A 133 15.48 -52.57 -33.76
C ARG A 133 15.47 -51.11 -34.28
N PRO A 134 15.47 -50.12 -33.38
CA PRO A 134 15.48 -48.71 -33.77
C PRO A 134 16.81 -48.32 -34.41
N SER A 135 16.80 -47.28 -35.25
CA SER A 135 18.01 -46.69 -35.84
C SER A 135 18.36 -45.38 -35.14
N PHE A 136 19.54 -45.30 -34.52
CA PHE A 136 20.03 -44.09 -33.84
C PHE A 136 21.02 -43.34 -34.74
N GLY A 137 20.48 -42.41 -35.53
CA GLY A 137 21.26 -41.54 -36.41
C GLY A 137 21.84 -40.31 -35.71
N ALA A 138 22.12 -39.25 -36.48
CA ALA A 138 22.39 -37.93 -35.92
C ALA A 138 21.11 -37.38 -35.27
N VAL A 139 21.23 -36.87 -34.04
CA VAL A 139 20.12 -36.31 -33.26
C VAL A 139 19.54 -35.10 -33.99
N ARG A 140 18.22 -35.12 -34.21
CA ARG A 140 17.47 -34.06 -34.91
C ARG A 140 16.66 -33.17 -33.98
N ALA A 141 16.26 -33.69 -32.82
CA ALA A 141 15.53 -32.95 -31.81
C ALA A 141 16.37 -31.80 -31.28
N SER A 142 15.79 -30.60 -31.32
CA SER A 142 16.37 -29.39 -30.75
C SER A 142 15.85 -29.21 -29.34
N VAL A 143 16.76 -29.15 -28.37
CA VAL A 143 16.47 -28.87 -26.96
C VAL A 143 17.31 -27.68 -26.50
N PRO A 144 16.79 -26.77 -25.66
CA PRO A 144 17.60 -25.68 -25.11
C PRO A 144 18.75 -26.24 -24.28
N ARG A 145 19.98 -25.77 -24.53
CA ARG A 145 21.21 -26.36 -23.97
C ARG A 145 21.81 -25.59 -22.80
N ASP A 146 21.19 -24.48 -22.40
CA ASP A 146 21.69 -23.56 -21.37
C ASP A 146 21.39 -24.04 -19.93
N GLY A 147 20.90 -25.27 -19.80
CA GLY A 147 20.72 -25.94 -18.52
C GLY A 147 20.63 -27.45 -18.70
N THR A 148 20.52 -28.15 -17.58
CA THR A 148 20.47 -29.61 -17.48
C THR A 148 19.31 -29.98 -16.57
N ASN A 149 18.31 -30.70 -17.11
CA ASN A 149 17.08 -31.09 -16.44
C ASN A 149 16.83 -32.60 -16.56
N ILE A 150 17.55 -33.34 -15.73
CA ILE A 150 17.51 -34.81 -15.67
C ILE A 150 16.11 -35.27 -15.26
N GLY A 151 15.44 -34.57 -14.34
CA GLY A 151 14.08 -34.89 -13.93
C GLY A 151 13.07 -34.86 -15.09
N SER A 152 13.18 -33.89 -16.01
CA SER A 152 12.33 -33.83 -17.21
C SER A 152 12.62 -35.00 -18.17
N ALA A 153 13.89 -35.38 -18.30
CA ALA A 153 14.31 -36.50 -19.13
C ALA A 153 13.74 -37.84 -18.62
N ILE A 154 13.82 -38.08 -17.31
CA ILE A 154 13.23 -39.26 -16.67
C ILE A 154 11.72 -39.30 -16.88
N ARG A 155 11.02 -38.18 -16.65
CA ARG A 155 9.55 -38.12 -16.85
C ARG A 155 9.15 -38.37 -18.30
N ARG A 156 9.91 -37.83 -19.25
CA ARG A 156 9.67 -38.06 -20.68
C ARG A 156 9.91 -39.51 -21.05
N ALA A 157 11.03 -40.09 -20.60
CA ALA A 157 11.34 -41.50 -20.81
C ALA A 157 10.28 -42.43 -20.19
N LEU A 158 9.78 -42.12 -19.00
CA LEU A 158 8.67 -42.82 -18.36
C LEU A 158 7.36 -42.78 -19.16
N ALA A 159 7.11 -41.68 -19.88
CA ALA A 159 5.93 -41.53 -20.74
C ALA A 159 6.07 -42.35 -22.04
N ASP A 160 7.29 -42.48 -22.55
CA ASP A 160 7.58 -43.22 -23.78
C ASP A 160 7.62 -44.74 -23.57
N LEU A 161 7.83 -45.22 -22.34
CA LEU A 161 7.90 -46.64 -22.01
C LEU A 161 6.55 -47.37 -22.25
N PRO A 162 6.53 -48.48 -23.03
CA PRO A 162 5.32 -49.26 -23.27
C PRO A 162 4.92 -50.10 -22.06
N GLY A 163 3.62 -50.14 -21.73
CA GLY A 163 3.10 -50.85 -20.55
C GLY A 163 3.20 -52.38 -20.58
N GLU A 164 3.47 -52.97 -21.74
CA GLU A 164 3.55 -54.44 -21.96
C GLU A 164 4.97 -55.00 -21.78
N HIS A 165 5.96 -54.17 -21.45
CA HIS A 165 7.38 -54.55 -21.35
C HIS A 165 7.93 -54.17 -19.97
N LEU A 166 8.98 -54.85 -19.53
CA LEU A 166 9.77 -54.43 -18.37
C LEU A 166 10.53 -53.15 -18.75
N GLY A 167 10.19 -52.03 -18.11
CA GLY A 167 10.77 -50.73 -18.43
C GLY A 167 12.10 -50.47 -17.74
N ARG A 168 13.06 -49.95 -18.50
CA ARG A 168 14.35 -49.43 -18.02
C ARG A 168 14.65 -48.07 -18.62
N ILE A 169 15.31 -47.22 -17.84
CA ILE A 169 15.80 -45.91 -18.29
C ILE A 169 17.31 -45.88 -18.06
N VAL A 170 18.08 -45.45 -19.06
CA VAL A 170 19.53 -45.26 -18.93
C VAL A 170 19.83 -43.77 -19.09
N VAL A 171 20.25 -43.11 -18.01
CA VAL A 171 20.62 -41.69 -18.04
C VAL A 171 22.09 -41.55 -18.37
N ILE A 172 22.40 -40.78 -19.42
CA ILE A 172 23.76 -40.52 -19.89
C ILE A 172 24.03 -39.01 -19.73
N SER A 173 24.76 -38.63 -18.69
CA SER A 173 24.98 -37.23 -18.28
C SER A 173 26.24 -37.09 -17.43
N ASP A 174 26.74 -35.86 -17.27
CA ASP A 174 27.77 -35.50 -16.28
C ASP A 174 27.22 -35.43 -14.83
N GLY A 175 25.89 -35.54 -14.67
CA GLY A 175 25.21 -35.62 -13.38
C GLY A 175 24.97 -34.26 -12.70
N VAL A 176 25.29 -33.14 -13.35
CA VAL A 176 25.14 -31.80 -12.78
C VAL A 176 23.81 -31.18 -13.22
N GLU A 177 22.74 -31.46 -12.49
CA GLU A 177 21.43 -30.85 -12.73
C GLU A 177 21.44 -29.35 -12.35
N THR A 178 21.07 -28.47 -13.29
CA THR A 178 20.96 -27.02 -13.03
C THR A 178 19.51 -26.58 -12.85
N ASN A 179 18.57 -27.30 -13.48
CA ASN A 179 17.14 -27.03 -13.43
C ASN A 179 16.40 -28.35 -13.33
N GLY A 180 15.70 -28.66 -12.24
CA GLY A 180 14.92 -29.88 -12.17
C GLY A 180 14.81 -30.48 -10.78
N ASP A 181 14.30 -31.70 -10.77
CA ASP A 181 14.27 -32.55 -9.57
C ASP A 181 14.37 -34.01 -10.04
N ALA A 182 15.61 -34.42 -10.30
CA ALA A 182 15.94 -35.78 -10.72
C ALA A 182 15.49 -36.83 -9.68
N LEU A 183 15.60 -36.51 -8.38
CA LEU A 183 15.27 -37.44 -7.29
C LEU A 183 13.78 -37.73 -7.22
N ALA A 184 12.92 -36.70 -7.33
CA ALA A 184 11.48 -36.89 -7.39
C ALA A 184 11.05 -37.67 -8.64
N ALA A 185 11.67 -37.39 -9.79
CA ALA A 185 11.41 -38.14 -11.02
C ALA A 185 11.85 -39.61 -10.90
N ALA A 186 12.99 -39.88 -10.25
CA ALA A 186 13.47 -41.23 -9.97
C ALA A 186 12.55 -41.99 -9.00
N ALA A 187 12.01 -41.32 -7.97
CA ALA A 187 11.02 -41.92 -7.09
C ALA A 187 9.73 -42.31 -7.84
N SER A 188 9.29 -41.47 -8.78
CA SER A 188 8.16 -41.79 -9.67
C SER A 188 8.45 -43.02 -10.55
N ALA A 189 9.65 -43.12 -11.13
CA ALA A 189 10.06 -44.31 -11.88
C ALA A 189 10.06 -45.57 -11.01
N ALA A 190 10.62 -45.50 -9.80
CA ALA A 190 10.69 -46.61 -8.87
C ALA A 190 9.29 -47.11 -8.46
N SER A 191 8.32 -46.20 -8.27
CA SER A 191 6.93 -46.57 -7.97
C SER A 191 6.23 -47.37 -9.09
N ARG A 192 6.71 -47.23 -10.33
CA ARG A 192 6.24 -47.98 -11.50
C ARG A 192 7.07 -49.24 -11.77
N GLY A 193 8.01 -49.59 -10.88
CA GLY A 193 8.92 -50.71 -11.06
C GLY A 193 9.95 -50.52 -12.18
N VAL A 194 10.17 -49.28 -12.63
CA VAL A 194 11.13 -48.95 -13.69
C VAL A 194 12.49 -48.71 -13.05
N VAL A 195 13.51 -49.44 -13.51
CA VAL A 195 14.89 -49.27 -13.06
C VAL A 195 15.55 -48.14 -13.85
N ILE A 196 16.27 -47.26 -13.13
CA ILE A 196 17.11 -46.23 -13.74
C ILE A 196 18.57 -46.64 -13.55
N ASP A 197 19.25 -46.87 -14.67
CA ASP A 197 20.70 -47.03 -14.72
C ASP A 197 21.35 -45.69 -15.13
N VAL A 198 22.59 -45.46 -14.71
CA VAL A 198 23.34 -44.24 -15.04
C VAL A 198 24.64 -44.61 -15.75
N ALA A 199 24.88 -44.02 -16.91
CA ALA A 199 26.14 -44.06 -17.62
C ALA A 199 26.80 -42.67 -17.52
N PRO A 200 27.73 -42.47 -16.58
CA PRO A 200 28.31 -41.15 -16.33
C PRO A 200 29.19 -40.70 -17.50
N ILE A 201 29.11 -39.42 -17.84
CA ILE A 201 30.06 -38.74 -18.72
C ILE A 201 31.13 -38.11 -17.82
N GLU A 202 32.31 -38.71 -17.77
CA GLU A 202 33.44 -38.18 -17.01
C GLU A 202 33.96 -36.90 -17.66
N ARG A 203 34.14 -35.85 -16.85
CA ARG A 203 34.72 -34.57 -17.27
C ARG A 203 36.08 -34.38 -16.62
N GLU A 204 37.08 -34.02 -17.40
CA GLU A 204 38.37 -33.60 -16.85
C GLU A 204 38.22 -32.23 -16.16
N PRO A 205 38.81 -32.03 -14.97
CA PRO A 205 38.83 -30.72 -14.32
C PRO A 205 39.53 -29.71 -15.23
N SER A 206 38.83 -28.64 -15.60
CA SER A 206 39.38 -27.56 -16.41
C SER A 206 39.47 -26.26 -15.60
N PRO A 207 40.50 -25.41 -15.80
CA PRO A 207 40.53 -24.05 -15.29
C PRO A 207 39.26 -23.31 -15.72
N GLU A 208 38.64 -22.61 -14.79
CA GLU A 208 37.32 -22.01 -14.98
C GLU A 208 37.25 -20.73 -14.15
N ILE A 209 36.78 -19.66 -14.77
CA ILE A 209 36.56 -18.37 -14.16
C ILE A 209 35.13 -17.97 -14.49
N ALA A 210 34.40 -17.39 -13.55
CA ALA A 210 33.03 -16.95 -13.78
C ALA A 210 32.70 -15.69 -12.98
N VAL A 211 31.79 -14.88 -13.51
CA VAL A 211 31.13 -13.81 -12.75
C VAL A 211 29.92 -14.42 -12.05
N ALA A 212 30.03 -14.64 -10.74
CA ALA A 212 28.93 -15.18 -9.95
C ALA A 212 27.84 -14.12 -9.68
N ARG A 213 28.24 -12.85 -9.47
CA ARG A 213 27.29 -11.75 -9.24
C ARG A 213 27.95 -10.39 -9.39
N VAL A 214 27.21 -9.40 -9.90
CA VAL A 214 27.58 -7.98 -9.81
C VAL A 214 26.61 -7.28 -8.85
N ARG A 215 27.14 -6.47 -7.93
CA ARG A 215 26.33 -5.65 -7.01
C ARG A 215 26.73 -4.19 -7.12
N VAL A 216 25.72 -3.33 -7.26
CA VAL A 216 25.82 -1.88 -7.22
C VAL A 216 24.73 -1.33 -6.29
N PRO A 217 24.86 -0.12 -5.73
CA PRO A 217 23.74 0.55 -5.07
C PRO A 217 22.53 0.62 -5.99
N GLN A 218 21.32 0.34 -5.49
CA GLN A 218 20.12 0.39 -6.32
C GLN A 218 19.74 1.83 -6.69
N THR A 219 20.12 2.79 -5.84
CA THR A 219 19.89 4.22 -6.03
C THR A 219 21.15 5.00 -5.67
N ALA A 220 21.41 6.10 -6.37
CA ALA A 220 22.44 7.07 -6.04
C ALA A 220 21.95 8.49 -6.39
N ASN A 221 22.58 9.51 -5.81
CA ASN A 221 22.42 10.88 -6.26
C ASN A 221 23.45 11.24 -7.34
N PRO A 222 23.16 12.18 -8.26
CA PRO A 222 24.14 12.61 -9.25
C PRO A 222 25.44 13.09 -8.57
N GLY A 223 26.59 12.60 -9.03
CA GLY A 223 27.91 12.94 -8.49
C GLY A 223 28.33 12.18 -7.22
N GLU A 224 27.49 11.29 -6.68
CA GLU A 224 27.83 10.45 -5.53
C GLU A 224 28.86 9.36 -5.92
N PRO A 225 29.91 9.11 -5.13
CA PRO A 225 30.84 8.00 -5.37
C PRO A 225 30.15 6.66 -5.10
N VAL A 226 30.22 5.73 -6.05
CA VAL A 226 29.59 4.41 -5.95
C VAL A 226 30.62 3.28 -6.07
N GLU A 227 30.41 2.21 -5.30
CA GLU A 227 31.23 1.00 -5.34
C GLU A 227 30.49 -0.15 -6.02
N LEU A 228 31.11 -0.71 -7.06
CA LEU A 228 30.66 -1.92 -7.72
C LEU A 228 31.42 -3.12 -7.13
N ARG A 229 30.68 -4.09 -6.61
CA ARG A 229 31.24 -5.34 -6.08
C ARG A 229 30.97 -6.48 -7.04
N ILE A 230 32.04 -7.01 -7.62
CA ILE A 230 32.02 -8.10 -8.59
C ILE A 230 32.46 -9.36 -7.85
N VAL A 231 31.51 -10.27 -7.65
CA VAL A 231 31.78 -11.58 -7.05
C VAL A 231 32.21 -12.51 -8.18
N THR A 232 33.46 -12.96 -8.13
CA THR A 232 34.05 -13.90 -9.08
C THR A 232 34.11 -15.28 -8.46
N ARG A 233 34.09 -16.32 -9.29
CA ARG A 233 34.37 -17.69 -8.88
C ARG A 233 35.44 -18.27 -9.79
N ALA A 234 36.49 -18.85 -9.20
CA ALA A 234 37.52 -19.52 -9.98
C ALA A 234 37.88 -20.90 -9.41
N THR A 235 38.26 -21.85 -10.26
CA THR A 235 38.76 -23.17 -9.81
C THR A 235 40.19 -23.09 -9.27
N GLU A 236 40.99 -22.16 -9.79
CA GLU A 236 42.35 -21.87 -9.36
C GLU A 236 42.63 -20.36 -9.38
N ALA A 237 43.72 -19.92 -8.74
CA ALA A 237 44.08 -18.51 -8.74
C ALA A 237 44.60 -18.09 -10.12
N ALA A 238 44.04 -17.02 -10.69
CA ALA A 238 44.34 -16.61 -12.07
C ALA A 238 44.46 -15.09 -12.22
N PRO A 239 45.37 -14.60 -13.09
CA PRO A 239 45.38 -13.21 -13.52
C PRO A 239 44.27 -12.96 -14.53
N VAL A 240 43.46 -11.92 -14.31
CA VAL A 240 42.32 -11.56 -15.15
C VAL A 240 42.32 -10.09 -15.54
N ARG A 241 41.72 -9.78 -16.69
CA ARG A 241 41.32 -8.44 -17.09
C ARG A 241 39.84 -8.26 -16.84
N VAL A 242 39.48 -7.25 -16.08
CA VAL A 242 38.09 -6.86 -15.79
C VAL A 242 37.76 -5.62 -16.59
N ARG A 243 36.74 -5.70 -17.44
CA ARG A 243 36.18 -4.58 -18.20
C ARG A 243 34.78 -4.31 -17.68
N VAL A 244 34.54 -3.08 -17.23
CA VAL A 244 33.23 -2.63 -16.79
C VAL A 244 32.73 -1.56 -17.74
N THR A 245 31.51 -1.75 -18.24
CA THR A 245 30.79 -0.78 -19.05
C THR A 245 29.54 -0.28 -18.33
N ARG A 246 29.14 0.96 -18.61
CA ARG A 246 27.91 1.59 -18.14
C ARG A 246 27.13 2.07 -19.35
N ASN A 247 25.93 1.54 -19.57
CA ASN A 247 25.11 1.81 -20.77
C ASN A 247 25.85 1.58 -22.09
N GLY A 248 26.81 0.65 -22.11
CA GLY A 248 27.67 0.36 -23.27
C GLY A 248 29.00 1.12 -23.30
N ASP A 249 29.14 2.21 -22.55
CA ASP A 249 30.39 2.98 -22.48
C ASP A 249 31.37 2.35 -21.49
N VAL A 250 32.65 2.24 -21.86
CA VAL A 250 33.68 1.68 -20.98
C VAL A 250 34.00 2.66 -19.86
N ILE A 251 33.69 2.30 -18.62
CA ILE A 251 33.99 3.12 -17.44
C ILE A 251 35.34 2.77 -16.82
N ALA A 252 35.74 1.50 -16.89
CA ALA A 252 37.00 1.05 -16.32
C ALA A 252 37.48 -0.25 -16.97
N VAL A 253 38.80 -0.36 -17.11
CA VAL A 253 39.50 -1.60 -17.49
C VAL A 253 40.66 -1.76 -16.52
N ALA A 254 40.73 -2.90 -15.82
CA ALA A 254 41.76 -3.17 -14.83
C ALA A 254 42.24 -4.62 -14.93
N GLU A 255 43.51 -4.84 -14.64
CA GLU A 255 44.06 -6.19 -14.44
C GLU A 255 44.06 -6.50 -12.93
N ALA A 256 43.62 -7.69 -12.55
CA ALA A 256 43.50 -8.13 -11.17
C ALA A 256 43.92 -9.59 -11.03
N GLN A 257 44.35 -9.98 -9.84
CA GLN A 257 44.54 -11.39 -9.48
C GLN A 257 43.33 -11.84 -8.68
N ILE A 258 42.66 -12.91 -9.11
CA ILE A 258 41.58 -13.54 -8.36
C ILE A 258 42.07 -14.82 -7.69
N HIS A 259 41.53 -15.13 -6.51
CA HIS A 259 41.82 -16.36 -5.78
C HIS A 259 40.91 -17.50 -6.21
N ALA A 260 41.33 -18.74 -5.91
CA ALA A 260 40.48 -19.92 -6.06
C ALA A 260 39.27 -19.84 -5.11
N GLY A 261 38.10 -20.28 -5.57
CA GLY A 261 36.83 -20.14 -4.86
C GLY A 261 36.10 -18.84 -5.19
N ASP A 262 35.24 -18.39 -4.29
CA ASP A 262 34.54 -17.10 -4.41
C ASP A 262 35.47 -15.97 -3.94
N ASP A 263 35.63 -14.94 -4.77
CA ASP A 263 36.43 -13.74 -4.48
C ASP A 263 35.64 -12.47 -4.85
N VAL A 264 36.03 -11.31 -4.32
CA VAL A 264 35.33 -10.04 -4.54
C VAL A 264 36.28 -8.96 -5.04
N LEU A 265 36.05 -8.51 -6.27
CA LEU A 265 36.70 -7.34 -6.84
C LEU A 265 35.84 -6.11 -6.63
N VAL A 266 36.46 -5.00 -6.22
CA VAL A 266 35.78 -3.71 -5.98
C VAL A 266 36.25 -2.69 -7.01
N MET A 267 35.30 -2.14 -7.76
CA MET A 267 35.51 -1.08 -8.73
C MET A 267 34.76 0.18 -8.26
N ARG A 268 35.27 1.37 -8.60
CA ARG A 268 34.67 2.64 -8.21
C ARG A 268 34.20 3.39 -9.45
N ASP A 269 33.06 4.06 -9.33
CA ASP A 269 32.51 4.97 -10.33
C ASP A 269 31.89 6.20 -9.63
N ILE A 270 31.60 7.24 -10.39
CA ILE A 270 30.82 8.40 -9.93
C ILE A 270 29.45 8.31 -10.58
N ALA A 271 28.40 8.41 -9.75
CA ALA A 271 27.02 8.33 -10.20
C ALA A 271 26.74 9.39 -11.30
N PRO A 272 26.23 8.97 -12.46
CA PRO A 272 25.99 9.83 -13.62
C PRO A 272 24.78 10.77 -13.43
N GLU A 273 24.26 11.35 -14.51
CA GLU A 273 23.03 12.13 -14.48
C GLU A 273 21.80 11.26 -14.15
N ALA A 274 20.66 11.91 -13.89
CA ALA A 274 19.43 11.22 -13.53
C ALA A 274 18.98 10.22 -14.61
N GLY A 275 18.61 9.00 -14.19
CA GLY A 275 18.23 7.94 -15.12
C GLY A 275 18.51 6.54 -14.57
N VAL A 276 18.19 5.52 -15.38
CA VAL A 276 18.57 4.13 -15.08
C VAL A 276 19.84 3.81 -15.87
N HIS A 277 20.83 3.27 -15.15
CA HIS A 277 22.13 2.91 -15.68
C HIS A 277 22.37 1.42 -15.51
N ARG A 278 22.65 0.74 -16.62
CA ARG A 278 23.05 -0.66 -16.65
C ARG A 278 24.56 -0.75 -16.59
N TYR A 279 25.07 -1.52 -15.65
CA TYR A 279 26.47 -1.91 -15.57
C TYR A 279 26.61 -3.33 -16.12
N ASP A 280 27.54 -3.52 -17.04
CA ASP A 280 27.95 -4.84 -17.52
C ASP A 280 29.43 -5.04 -17.20
N VAL A 281 29.76 -6.25 -16.75
CA VAL A 281 31.11 -6.64 -16.34
C VAL A 281 31.51 -7.83 -17.18
N LEU A 282 32.67 -7.74 -17.82
CA LEU A 282 33.32 -8.85 -18.52
C LEU A 282 34.66 -9.14 -17.85
N ILE A 283 34.92 -10.41 -17.58
CA ILE A 283 36.22 -10.90 -17.11
C ILE A 283 36.90 -11.72 -18.21
N GLU A 284 38.19 -11.51 -18.42
CA GLU A 284 38.98 -12.27 -19.39
C GLU A 284 40.22 -12.83 -18.70
N ALA A 285 40.47 -14.13 -18.81
CA ALA A 285 41.72 -14.72 -18.34
C ALA A 285 42.91 -14.15 -19.13
N LEU A 286 43.96 -13.73 -18.43
CA LEU A 286 45.21 -13.27 -19.08
C LEU A 286 46.11 -14.44 -19.49
N THR A 287 45.85 -15.63 -18.97
CA THR A 287 46.59 -16.86 -19.30
C THR A 287 45.82 -17.66 -20.36
N ALA A 288 46.50 -18.05 -21.44
CA ALA A 288 45.92 -18.90 -22.47
C ALA A 288 45.51 -20.26 -21.89
N GLY A 289 44.25 -20.65 -22.07
CA GLY A 289 43.68 -21.87 -21.48
C GLY A 289 43.38 -21.77 -19.98
N GLY A 290 43.49 -20.58 -19.37
CA GLY A 290 43.16 -20.34 -17.96
C GLY A 290 41.66 -20.20 -17.68
N ASP A 291 40.83 -20.28 -18.71
CA ASP A 291 39.38 -20.33 -18.59
C ASP A 291 38.78 -21.22 -19.71
N ALA A 292 37.95 -22.16 -19.32
CA ALA A 292 37.30 -23.12 -20.20
C ALA A 292 35.91 -22.65 -20.70
N SER A 293 35.26 -21.70 -20.03
CA SER A 293 33.89 -21.28 -20.39
C SER A 293 33.71 -19.76 -20.43
N PRO A 294 34.16 -19.07 -21.48
CA PRO A 294 34.08 -17.60 -21.55
C PRO A 294 32.66 -17.02 -21.42
N GLU A 295 31.62 -17.81 -21.64
CA GLU A 295 30.23 -17.34 -21.61
C GLU A 295 29.71 -16.98 -20.21
N ASN A 296 30.32 -17.50 -19.14
CA ASN A 296 29.91 -17.20 -17.76
C ASN A 296 30.75 -16.06 -17.13
N ASN A 297 31.64 -15.44 -17.92
CA ASN A 297 32.46 -14.31 -17.49
C ASN A 297 31.75 -12.96 -17.59
N GLU A 298 30.47 -12.96 -17.98
CA GLU A 298 29.65 -11.76 -18.07
C GLU A 298 28.64 -11.69 -16.91
N GLY A 299 28.51 -10.51 -16.30
CA GLY A 299 27.47 -10.24 -15.32
C GLY A 299 27.01 -8.79 -15.36
N GLY A 300 25.76 -8.54 -15.00
CA GLY A 300 25.15 -7.21 -15.06
C GLY A 300 24.44 -6.79 -13.79
N ALA A 301 24.33 -5.49 -13.58
CA ALA A 301 23.55 -4.87 -12.51
C ALA A 301 22.96 -3.54 -12.95
N PHE A 302 21.88 -3.08 -12.29
CA PHE A 302 21.25 -1.79 -12.59
C PHE A 302 21.33 -0.86 -11.39
N MET A 303 21.56 0.42 -11.66
CA MET A 303 21.52 1.51 -10.69
C MET A 303 20.65 2.64 -11.24
N ARG A 304 19.76 3.19 -10.42
CA ARG A 304 18.99 4.39 -10.78
C ARG A 304 19.57 5.62 -10.10
N VAL A 305 19.90 6.63 -10.86
CA VAL A 305 20.26 7.94 -10.31
C VAL A 305 19.00 8.80 -10.23
N SER A 306 18.70 9.31 -9.03
CA SER A 306 17.53 10.17 -8.80
C SER A 306 17.77 11.56 -9.41
N GLY A 307 16.73 12.16 -10.01
CA GLY A 307 16.77 13.58 -10.38
C GLY A 307 16.79 14.49 -9.15
N GLN A 308 17.16 15.77 -9.32
CA GLN A 308 16.98 16.75 -8.26
C GLN A 308 15.49 16.85 -7.91
N SER A 309 15.13 16.52 -6.66
CA SER A 309 13.76 16.58 -6.18
C SER A 309 13.19 17.98 -6.40
N ARG A 310 11.99 18.10 -6.97
CA ARG A 310 11.32 19.40 -7.17
C ARG A 310 10.22 19.59 -6.15
N ALA A 311 10.21 20.73 -5.46
CA ALA A 311 9.16 21.07 -4.51
C ALA A 311 8.44 22.36 -4.92
N LEU A 312 7.11 22.37 -4.82
CA LEU A 312 6.29 23.56 -5.02
C LEU A 312 5.70 24.02 -3.69
N VAL A 313 6.01 25.23 -3.25
CA VAL A 313 5.40 25.87 -2.09
C VAL A 313 4.33 26.85 -2.56
N LEU A 314 3.06 26.53 -2.30
CA LEU A 314 1.92 27.42 -2.48
C LEU A 314 1.63 28.14 -1.16
N ALA A 315 1.99 29.41 -1.09
CA ALA A 315 1.87 30.20 0.12
C ALA A 315 0.75 31.24 0.01
N GLY A 316 0.02 31.47 1.10
CA GLY A 316 -0.96 32.57 1.19
C GLY A 316 -0.30 33.92 0.97
N VAL A 317 0.88 34.11 1.56
CA VAL A 317 1.77 35.27 1.35
C VAL A 317 3.16 34.74 0.95
N PRO A 318 3.55 34.75 -0.34
CA PRO A 318 4.81 34.19 -0.81
C PRO A 318 6.07 34.73 -0.10
N ALA A 319 6.07 36.00 0.28
CA ALA A 319 7.18 36.63 0.99
C ALA A 319 7.45 36.02 2.38
N GLU A 320 6.45 35.39 3.00
CA GLU A 320 6.57 34.77 4.32
C GLU A 320 7.07 33.32 4.27
N ALA A 321 7.06 32.69 3.10
CA ALA A 321 7.46 31.29 2.92
C ALA A 321 8.97 31.10 2.64
N GLY A 322 9.74 32.18 2.56
CA GLY A 322 11.17 32.14 2.18
C GLY A 322 12.02 31.22 3.07
N ALA A 323 11.89 31.36 4.40
CA ALA A 323 12.66 30.54 5.33
C ALA A 323 12.36 29.03 5.22
N LEU A 324 11.09 28.69 5.02
CA LEU A 324 10.65 27.31 4.81
C LEU A 324 11.19 26.76 3.47
N ALA A 325 11.13 27.56 2.40
CA ALA A 325 11.65 27.19 1.10
C ALA A 325 13.18 26.96 1.14
N ASP A 326 13.92 27.84 1.80
CA ASP A 326 15.37 27.71 1.99
C ASP A 326 15.71 26.45 2.80
N ALA A 327 14.95 26.15 3.85
CA ALA A 327 15.14 24.96 4.66
C ALA A 327 14.88 23.66 3.88
N LEU A 328 13.84 23.62 3.04
CA LEU A 328 13.57 22.51 2.13
C LEU A 328 14.69 22.36 1.08
N GLY A 329 15.21 23.47 0.54
CA GLY A 329 16.26 23.49 -0.46
C GLY A 329 17.61 22.97 0.04
N ARG A 330 17.90 23.08 1.35
CA ARG A 330 19.12 22.48 1.95
C ARG A 330 19.17 20.96 1.83
N GLY A 331 18.03 20.31 1.59
CA GLY A 331 17.95 18.87 1.28
C GLY A 331 18.31 18.51 -0.18
N GLY A 332 18.74 19.47 -0.99
CA GLY A 332 19.07 19.27 -2.41
C GLY A 332 17.87 19.40 -3.36
N ALA A 333 16.70 19.80 -2.83
CA ALA A 333 15.50 20.01 -3.64
C ALA A 333 15.54 21.38 -4.34
N VAL A 334 15.06 21.44 -5.58
CA VAL A 334 14.77 22.69 -6.28
C VAL A 334 13.38 23.15 -5.84
N VAL A 335 13.34 24.20 -5.03
CA VAL A 335 12.10 24.71 -4.43
C VAL A 335 11.60 25.93 -5.21
N GLU A 336 10.34 25.88 -5.62
CA GLU A 336 9.65 26.99 -6.26
C GLU A 336 8.55 27.52 -5.33
N VAL A 337 8.50 28.84 -5.10
CA VAL A 337 7.48 29.48 -4.27
C VAL A 337 6.51 30.24 -5.15
N ARG A 338 5.20 29.97 -5.01
CA ARG A 338 4.13 30.67 -5.72
C ARG A 338 3.03 31.09 -4.75
N GLY A 339 2.28 32.13 -5.14
CA GLY A 339 1.04 32.51 -4.47
C GLY A 339 -0.18 31.72 -4.95
N PRO A 340 -1.38 32.04 -4.45
CA PRO A 340 -2.63 31.36 -4.82
C PRO A 340 -2.88 31.28 -6.33
N ALA A 341 -2.62 32.37 -7.06
CA ALA A 341 -2.82 32.44 -8.52
C ALA A 341 -1.85 31.56 -9.32
N GLY A 342 -0.77 31.07 -8.70
CA GLY A 342 0.21 30.18 -9.32
C GLY A 342 -0.03 28.68 -9.05
N ALA A 343 -1.15 28.34 -8.40
CA ALA A 343 -1.54 26.95 -8.17
C ALA A 343 -1.72 26.22 -9.52
N PRO A 344 -1.16 25.01 -9.67
CA PRO A 344 -1.31 24.24 -10.91
C PRO A 344 -2.77 24.05 -11.32
N ALA A 345 -3.05 24.16 -12.61
CA ALA A 345 -4.38 23.98 -13.18
C ALA A 345 -4.66 22.52 -13.59
N ASP A 346 -3.62 21.71 -13.73
CA ASP A 346 -3.71 20.34 -14.22
C ASP A 346 -2.76 19.38 -13.48
N LEU A 347 -3.06 18.09 -13.58
CA LEU A 347 -2.39 17.04 -12.83
C LEU A 347 -0.98 16.75 -13.37
N ALA A 348 -0.72 17.00 -14.66
CA ALA A 348 0.59 16.79 -15.26
C ALA A 348 1.60 17.82 -14.72
N THR A 349 1.18 19.08 -14.57
CA THR A 349 1.98 20.11 -13.93
C THR A 349 2.27 19.75 -12.47
N LEU A 350 1.29 19.27 -11.69
CA LEU A 350 1.52 18.77 -10.33
C LEU A 350 2.49 17.58 -10.32
N ALA A 351 2.35 16.65 -11.26
CA ALA A 351 3.18 15.45 -11.35
C ALA A 351 4.67 15.77 -11.58
N SER A 352 4.99 16.95 -12.11
CA SER A 352 6.36 17.44 -12.30
C SER A 352 7.09 17.85 -11.00
N TYR A 353 6.37 17.87 -9.87
CA TYR A 353 6.91 18.10 -8.54
C TYR A 353 6.81 16.83 -7.70
N ASP A 354 7.81 16.59 -6.86
CA ASP A 354 7.88 15.46 -5.93
C ASP A 354 7.24 15.79 -4.58
N LEU A 355 7.13 17.08 -4.25
CA LEU A 355 6.52 17.59 -3.04
C LEU A 355 5.68 18.86 -3.32
N LEU A 356 4.44 18.88 -2.85
CA LEU A 356 3.59 20.06 -2.76
C LEU A 356 3.50 20.51 -1.29
N VAL A 357 3.75 21.80 -1.04
CA VAL A 357 3.62 22.41 0.29
C VAL A 357 2.52 23.47 0.24
N LEU A 358 1.52 23.35 1.10
CA LEU A 358 0.47 24.35 1.32
C LEU A 358 0.83 25.13 2.59
N SER A 359 1.26 26.38 2.41
CA SER A 359 1.76 27.23 3.49
C SER A 359 0.79 28.38 3.79
N ASP A 360 -0.02 28.21 4.83
CA ASP A 360 -0.98 29.18 5.33
C ASP A 360 -1.89 29.79 4.24
N ILE A 361 -2.34 28.95 3.32
CA ILE A 361 -3.20 29.31 2.19
C ILE A 361 -4.61 28.77 2.42
N ARG A 362 -5.64 29.60 2.25
CA ARG A 362 -7.05 29.22 2.50
C ARG A 362 -7.60 28.28 1.43
N ALA A 363 -8.49 27.36 1.80
CA ALA A 363 -9.13 26.42 0.88
C ALA A 363 -9.89 27.11 -0.27
N ARG A 364 -10.51 28.26 0.00
CA ARG A 364 -11.22 29.08 -1.02
C ARG A 364 -10.31 29.66 -2.12
N ALA A 365 -8.99 29.57 -1.96
CA ALA A 365 -8.05 29.91 -3.02
C ALA A 365 -8.04 28.87 -4.16
N PHE A 366 -8.59 27.68 -3.92
CA PHE A 366 -8.62 26.57 -4.85
C PHE A 366 -10.05 26.31 -5.33
N THR A 367 -10.18 25.83 -6.56
CA THR A 367 -11.43 25.24 -7.03
C THR A 367 -11.60 23.83 -6.48
N GLU A 368 -12.84 23.31 -6.48
CA GLU A 368 -13.09 21.94 -6.03
C GLU A 368 -12.37 20.88 -6.89
N ASP A 369 -12.22 21.13 -8.19
CA ASP A 369 -11.41 20.30 -9.09
C ASP A 369 -9.92 20.32 -8.68
N GLN A 370 -9.36 21.47 -8.32
CA GLN A 370 -7.98 21.56 -7.83
C GLN A 370 -7.78 20.81 -6.51
N LEU A 371 -8.74 20.88 -5.58
CA LEU A 371 -8.69 20.12 -4.32
C LEU A 371 -8.71 18.60 -4.60
N ARG A 372 -9.60 18.13 -5.49
CA ARG A 372 -9.65 16.72 -5.91
C ARG A 372 -8.36 16.27 -6.60
N MET A 373 -7.79 17.14 -7.43
CA MET A 373 -6.55 16.88 -8.15
C MET A 373 -5.34 16.76 -7.21
N ILE A 374 -5.24 17.62 -6.20
CA ILE A 374 -4.19 17.52 -5.17
C ILE A 374 -4.32 16.20 -4.40
N ARG A 375 -5.53 15.79 -4.04
CA ARG A 375 -5.77 14.47 -3.42
C ARG A 375 -5.28 13.32 -4.32
N SER A 376 -5.64 13.33 -5.61
CA SER A 376 -5.19 12.30 -6.56
C SER A 376 -3.68 12.34 -6.81
N TYR A 377 -3.05 13.52 -6.80
CA TYR A 377 -1.59 13.65 -6.87
C TYR A 377 -0.88 12.89 -5.74
N VAL A 378 -1.41 12.97 -4.51
CA VAL A 378 -0.86 12.21 -3.37
C VAL A 378 -1.22 10.73 -3.48
N ARG A 379 -2.52 10.43 -3.63
CA ARG A 379 -3.04 9.06 -3.56
C ARG A 379 -2.55 8.17 -4.71
N ASP A 380 -2.64 8.68 -5.94
CA ASP A 380 -2.54 7.88 -7.16
C ASP A 380 -1.16 8.03 -7.82
N LEU A 381 -0.58 9.25 -7.79
CA LEU A 381 0.74 9.52 -8.38
C LEU A 381 1.90 9.45 -7.40
N GLY A 382 1.64 9.18 -6.11
CA GLY A 382 2.69 9.04 -5.10
C GLY A 382 3.39 10.35 -4.74
N GLY A 383 2.80 11.51 -5.04
CA GLY A 383 3.36 12.81 -4.68
C GLY A 383 3.37 13.05 -3.16
N GLY A 384 4.33 13.86 -2.68
CA GLY A 384 4.39 14.31 -1.30
C GLY A 384 3.49 15.50 -1.04
N LEU A 385 2.82 15.57 0.12
CA LEU A 385 2.03 16.74 0.53
C LEU A 385 2.37 17.19 1.96
N LEU A 386 2.75 18.45 2.13
CA LEU A 386 2.90 19.08 3.45
C LEU A 386 1.89 20.21 3.58
N MET A 387 1.10 20.23 4.65
CA MET A 387 0.32 21.40 5.04
C MET A 387 0.90 22.01 6.32
N VAL A 388 1.17 23.31 6.28
CA VAL A 388 1.75 24.10 7.37
C VAL A 388 1.03 25.46 7.43
N GLY A 389 0.77 25.99 8.61
CA GLY A 389 0.11 27.28 8.74
C GLY A 389 -0.68 27.46 10.02
N THR A 390 -1.42 28.57 10.08
CA THR A 390 -2.27 28.93 11.21
C THR A 390 -3.69 29.23 10.71
N ARG A 391 -4.06 30.50 10.58
CA ARG A 391 -5.40 30.97 10.22
C ARG A 391 -5.79 30.64 8.78
N GLY A 392 -4.81 30.48 7.90
CA GLY A 392 -5.01 30.07 6.52
C GLY A 392 -5.12 28.56 6.34
N ALA A 393 -4.75 27.74 7.32
CA ALA A 393 -4.65 26.28 7.20
C ALA A 393 -5.71 25.52 8.02
N PHE A 394 -5.81 24.21 7.78
CA PHE A 394 -6.64 23.28 8.57
C PHE A 394 -8.13 23.68 8.62
N GLY A 395 -8.80 23.47 9.75
CA GLY A 395 -10.22 23.81 9.92
C GLY A 395 -10.52 25.29 9.71
N LEU A 396 -9.67 26.17 10.23
CA LEU A 396 -9.81 27.63 10.10
C LEU A 396 -9.58 28.12 8.67
N GLY A 397 -8.72 27.43 7.93
CA GLY A 397 -8.49 27.63 6.51
C GLY A 397 -9.63 27.15 5.62
N GLY A 398 -10.65 26.48 6.17
CA GLY A 398 -11.78 25.93 5.43
C GLY A 398 -11.50 24.57 4.78
N TYR A 399 -10.52 23.81 5.28
CA TYR A 399 -10.18 22.49 4.72
C TYR A 399 -11.01 21.33 5.29
N ALA A 400 -11.82 21.56 6.32
CA ALA A 400 -12.72 20.54 6.86
C ALA A 400 -13.70 20.05 5.78
N TYR A 401 -13.89 18.73 5.70
CA TYR A 401 -14.72 18.03 4.72
C TYR A 401 -14.31 18.26 3.25
N THR A 402 -13.05 18.64 3.02
CA THR A 402 -12.51 18.79 1.65
C THR A 402 -11.73 17.55 1.20
N PRO A 403 -11.57 17.32 -0.12
CA PRO A 403 -10.71 16.24 -0.62
C PRO A 403 -9.27 16.29 -0.12
N ILE A 404 -8.76 17.46 0.26
CA ILE A 404 -7.40 17.60 0.82
C ILE A 404 -7.33 17.04 2.24
N GLU A 405 -8.37 17.21 3.06
CA GLU A 405 -8.43 16.59 4.40
C GLU A 405 -8.36 15.05 4.30
N GLU A 406 -8.96 14.45 3.27
CA GLU A 406 -8.84 13.01 3.02
C GLU A 406 -7.39 12.56 2.80
N ALA A 407 -6.57 13.41 2.18
CA ALA A 407 -5.16 13.12 1.88
C ALA A 407 -4.23 13.43 3.05
N LEU A 408 -4.64 14.22 4.04
CA LEU A 408 -3.81 14.66 5.17
C LEU A 408 -3.92 13.72 6.39
N PRO A 409 -2.87 13.61 7.22
CA PRO A 409 -2.82 12.72 8.38
C PRO A 409 -3.69 13.16 9.55
N ALA A 410 -4.39 14.29 9.43
CA ALA A 410 -5.23 14.83 10.47
C ALA A 410 -6.61 15.21 9.92
N THR A 411 -7.62 15.12 10.78
CA THR A 411 -8.94 15.69 10.55
C THR A 411 -9.07 17.02 11.29
N PHE A 412 -9.89 17.89 10.72
CA PHE A 412 -10.15 19.23 11.21
C PHE A 412 -11.56 19.35 11.81
N ASP A 413 -12.29 18.25 11.81
CA ASP A 413 -13.53 18.10 12.54
C ASP A 413 -13.26 18.01 14.06
N LEU A 414 -13.43 19.15 14.74
CA LEU A 414 -13.27 19.25 16.19
C LEU A 414 -14.45 18.65 16.98
N ARG A 415 -15.54 18.20 16.32
CA ARG A 415 -16.69 17.53 16.97
C ARG A 415 -16.31 16.24 17.72
N GLN A 416 -15.13 15.68 17.47
CA GLN A 416 -14.62 14.46 18.10
C GLN A 416 -13.94 14.70 19.45
N ARG A 417 -13.59 15.94 19.81
CA ARG A 417 -13.04 16.26 21.14
C ARG A 417 -14.13 16.78 22.05
N ARG A 418 -14.67 15.90 22.89
CA ARG A 418 -15.71 16.21 23.89
C ARG A 418 -15.29 17.28 24.93
N ASP A 419 -13.99 17.61 25.00
CA ASP A 419 -13.43 18.37 26.12
C ASP A 419 -13.15 19.84 25.81
N ARG A 420 -13.30 20.34 24.56
CA ARG A 420 -13.05 21.76 24.24
C ARG A 420 -14.07 22.40 23.27
N ALA A 421 -14.74 23.41 23.83
CA ALA A 421 -15.62 24.46 23.32
C ALA A 421 -17.03 24.11 22.82
N SER A 422 -17.96 23.99 23.76
CA SER A 422 -19.37 24.32 23.52
C SER A 422 -19.57 25.84 23.63
N LEU A 423 -20.33 26.41 22.69
CA LEU A 423 -20.80 27.79 22.68
C LEU A 423 -22.25 27.84 23.19
N ALA A 424 -22.55 28.78 24.09
CA ALA A 424 -23.91 29.23 24.36
C ALA A 424 -24.11 30.62 23.74
N MET A 425 -25.12 30.75 22.88
CA MET A 425 -25.41 31.99 22.18
C MET A 425 -26.85 32.43 22.42
N VAL A 426 -27.04 33.70 22.79
CA VAL A 426 -28.37 34.33 22.82
C VAL A 426 -28.46 35.36 21.70
N ILE A 427 -29.48 35.23 20.87
CA ILE A 427 -29.84 36.20 19.83
C ILE A 427 -31.04 37.00 20.33
N ALA A 428 -30.83 38.28 20.59
CA ALA A 428 -31.87 39.21 21.01
C ALA A 428 -32.32 40.03 19.80
N ILE A 429 -33.60 39.95 19.43
CA ILE A 429 -34.16 40.62 18.25
C ILE A 429 -35.20 41.64 18.70
N ASP A 430 -35.03 42.88 18.27
CA ASP A 430 -36.05 43.94 18.39
C ASP A 430 -37.37 43.53 17.72
N ASN A 431 -38.49 43.68 18.43
CA ASN A 431 -39.83 43.38 17.95
C ASN A 431 -40.75 44.62 17.86
N SER A 432 -40.16 45.82 17.83
CA SER A 432 -40.89 47.09 17.81
C SER A 432 -41.80 47.27 16.60
N GLY A 433 -42.76 48.19 16.70
CA GLY A 433 -43.67 48.52 15.60
C GLY A 433 -42.97 48.92 14.28
N SER A 434 -41.74 49.45 14.36
CA SER A 434 -40.92 49.77 13.19
C SER A 434 -40.44 48.50 12.45
N MET A 435 -40.30 47.38 13.16
CA MET A 435 -39.86 46.08 12.62
C MET A 435 -40.90 45.41 11.73
N GLY A 436 -42.17 45.83 11.85
CA GLY A 436 -43.25 45.44 10.94
C GLY A 436 -43.25 46.16 9.59
N MET A 437 -42.36 47.14 9.36
CA MET A 437 -42.27 47.84 8.09
C MET A 437 -41.78 46.92 6.96
N GLU A 438 -42.46 46.99 5.81
CA GLU A 438 -42.03 46.27 4.59
C GLU A 438 -40.74 46.87 4.04
N ILE A 439 -39.78 45.98 3.78
CA ILE A 439 -38.45 46.29 3.22
C ILE A 439 -38.32 45.80 1.78
N ALA A 440 -39.19 44.88 1.39
CA ALA A 440 -39.38 44.35 0.05
C ALA A 440 -40.82 43.82 -0.06
N PRO A 441 -41.39 43.63 -1.27
CA PRO A 441 -42.75 43.13 -1.42
C PRO A 441 -42.98 41.84 -0.64
N GLY A 442 -43.83 41.90 0.39
CA GLY A 442 -44.16 40.76 1.27
C GLY A 442 -43.05 40.31 2.23
N LYS A 443 -42.06 41.17 2.54
CA LYS A 443 -41.03 40.92 3.56
C LYS A 443 -40.86 42.13 4.47
N THR A 444 -40.88 41.89 5.77
CA THR A 444 -40.66 42.89 6.83
C THR A 444 -39.20 42.91 7.33
N LYS A 445 -38.82 43.96 8.07
CA LYS A 445 -37.52 43.99 8.78
C LYS A 445 -37.37 42.80 9.73
N LEU A 446 -38.45 42.43 10.43
CA LEU A 446 -38.48 41.27 11.31
C LEU A 446 -38.22 39.96 10.57
N ASP A 447 -38.78 39.78 9.36
CA ASP A 447 -38.53 38.58 8.54
C ASP A 447 -37.05 38.44 8.18
N ALA A 448 -36.36 39.55 7.90
CA ALA A 448 -34.93 39.54 7.62
C ALA A 448 -34.09 39.20 8.87
N ALA A 449 -34.44 39.75 10.03
CA ALA A 449 -33.77 39.44 11.30
C ALA A 449 -33.99 37.97 11.71
N ASN A 450 -35.21 37.45 11.57
CA ASN A 450 -35.53 36.05 11.84
C ASN A 450 -34.79 35.10 10.89
N GLU A 451 -34.65 35.45 9.61
CA GLU A 451 -33.88 34.64 8.65
C GLU A 451 -32.38 34.66 8.97
N ALA A 452 -31.83 35.79 9.43
CA ALA A 452 -30.43 35.89 9.87
C ALA A 452 -30.17 35.06 11.15
N ALA A 453 -31.08 35.13 12.12
CA ALA A 453 -31.03 34.32 13.34
C ALA A 453 -31.18 32.82 13.04
N ALA A 454 -32.09 32.44 12.14
CA ALA A 454 -32.26 31.05 11.69
C ALA A 454 -30.99 30.50 11.02
N ARG A 455 -30.32 31.31 10.19
CA ARG A 455 -29.04 30.92 9.57
C ARG A 455 -27.90 30.79 10.59
N SER A 456 -27.89 31.65 11.60
CA SER A 456 -26.92 31.55 12.71
C SER A 456 -27.09 30.22 13.44
N ALA A 457 -28.33 29.86 13.76
CA ALA A 457 -28.62 28.58 14.41
C ALA A 457 -28.21 27.36 13.55
N GLN A 458 -28.29 27.46 12.22
CA GLN A 458 -27.85 26.41 11.31
C GLN A 458 -26.33 26.27 11.19
N LEU A 459 -25.56 27.26 11.65
CA LEU A 459 -24.09 27.23 11.66
C LEU A 459 -23.51 26.69 12.96
N LEU A 460 -24.34 26.63 14.01
CA LEU A 460 -23.97 26.11 15.32
C LEU A 460 -23.88 24.58 15.30
N SER A 461 -22.96 24.05 16.09
CA SER A 461 -22.74 22.62 16.23
C SER A 461 -23.78 21.96 17.15
N PRO A 462 -24.00 20.64 17.07
CA PRO A 462 -24.93 19.94 17.95
C PRO A 462 -24.61 19.97 19.46
N PHE A 463 -23.41 20.41 19.83
CA PHE A 463 -22.98 20.58 21.22
C PHE A 463 -23.15 22.03 21.72
N ASP A 464 -23.50 22.95 20.83
CA ASP A 464 -23.78 24.33 21.16
C ASP A 464 -25.21 24.46 21.67
N ARG A 465 -25.47 25.57 22.36
CA ARG A 465 -26.79 25.95 22.81
C ARG A 465 -27.15 27.31 22.26
N VAL A 466 -28.38 27.44 21.78
CA VAL A 466 -28.89 28.70 21.25
C VAL A 466 -30.20 29.05 21.92
N GLY A 467 -30.34 30.33 22.26
CA GLY A 467 -31.59 30.95 22.64
C GLY A 467 -31.90 32.09 21.69
N VAL A 468 -33.17 32.24 21.32
CA VAL A 468 -33.65 33.36 20.52
C VAL A 468 -34.80 34.02 21.25
N MET A 469 -34.66 35.32 21.49
CA MET A 469 -35.69 36.11 22.14
C MET A 469 -36.04 37.35 21.31
N HIS A 470 -37.31 37.69 21.37
CA HIS A 470 -37.87 38.89 20.79
C HIS A 470 -38.23 39.83 21.92
N VAL A 471 -37.78 41.09 21.82
CA VAL A 471 -37.90 42.05 22.91
C VAL A 471 -38.60 43.31 22.41
N ASP A 472 -39.63 43.71 23.13
CA ASP A 472 -40.29 45.02 23.07
C ASP A 472 -40.11 45.72 24.43
N THR A 473 -41.20 45.88 25.20
CA THR A 473 -41.22 46.23 26.62
C THR A 473 -41.05 45.02 27.56
N ALA A 474 -41.09 43.80 27.02
CA ALA A 474 -40.88 42.56 27.77
C ALA A 474 -40.14 41.51 26.93
N VAL A 475 -39.45 40.57 27.59
CA VAL A 475 -38.75 39.48 26.91
C VAL A 475 -39.72 38.36 26.56
N THR A 476 -39.82 38.04 25.27
CA THR A 476 -40.51 36.85 24.77
C THR A 476 -39.50 35.87 24.18
N TRP A 477 -39.31 34.72 24.84
CA TRP A 477 -38.45 33.64 24.33
C TRP A 477 -39.17 32.87 23.22
N THR A 478 -38.81 33.15 21.97
CA THR A 478 -39.25 32.37 20.81
C THR A 478 -38.59 31.00 20.82
N LEU A 479 -37.35 30.94 21.28
CA LEU A 479 -36.61 29.72 21.55
C LEU A 479 -35.88 29.87 22.88
N PRO A 480 -36.35 29.24 23.97
CA PRO A 480 -35.57 29.12 25.20
C PRO A 480 -34.22 28.44 24.89
N MET A 481 -33.20 28.66 25.73
CA MET A 481 -31.89 28.02 25.55
C MET A 481 -32.05 26.52 25.28
N THR A 482 -31.64 26.08 24.09
CA THR A 482 -31.84 24.70 23.62
C THR A 482 -30.57 24.20 22.96
N ALA A 483 -30.27 22.92 23.12
CA ALA A 483 -29.16 22.29 22.41
C ALA A 483 -29.47 22.22 20.90
N VAL A 484 -28.49 22.48 20.04
CA VAL A 484 -28.69 22.55 18.58
C VAL A 484 -28.70 21.13 17.95
N ASN A 485 -29.54 20.24 18.47
CA ASN A 485 -29.67 18.87 17.98
C ASN A 485 -30.58 18.75 16.73
N ASP A 486 -31.43 19.74 16.49
CA ASP A 486 -32.32 19.85 15.33
C ASP A 486 -32.26 21.29 14.76
N PRO A 487 -31.18 21.65 14.05
CA PRO A 487 -30.99 23.01 13.53
C PRO A 487 -32.09 23.44 12.56
N ASP A 488 -32.69 22.51 11.80
CA ASP A 488 -33.77 22.81 10.86
C ASP A 488 -35.10 23.06 11.60
N GLY A 489 -35.41 22.27 12.64
CA GLY A 489 -36.55 22.51 13.52
C GLY A 489 -36.44 23.83 14.28
N ILE A 490 -35.23 24.14 14.77
CA ILE A 490 -34.90 25.43 15.41
C ILE A 490 -35.09 26.59 14.43
N ALA A 491 -34.53 26.50 13.22
CA ALA A 491 -34.67 27.52 12.19
C ALA A 491 -36.15 27.74 11.81
N ALA A 492 -36.95 26.67 11.71
CA ALA A 492 -38.38 26.76 11.45
C ALA A 492 -39.18 27.38 12.61
N ALA A 493 -38.74 27.20 13.86
CA ALA A 493 -39.34 27.86 15.02
C ALA A 493 -39.06 29.37 15.00
N VAL A 494 -37.81 29.77 14.77
CA VAL A 494 -37.38 31.18 14.73
C VAL A 494 -38.09 31.96 13.61
N ARG A 495 -38.23 31.36 12.42
CA ARG A 495 -38.94 31.97 11.27
C ARG A 495 -40.43 32.23 11.51
N ARG A 496 -41.06 31.57 12.49
CA ARG A 496 -42.51 31.68 12.77
C ARG A 496 -42.85 32.80 13.75
N ALA A 497 -41.87 33.50 14.30
CA ALA A 497 -42.11 34.63 15.19
C ALA A 497 -42.89 35.75 14.48
N GLN A 498 -43.91 36.29 15.14
CA GLN A 498 -44.76 37.36 14.61
C GLN A 498 -44.42 38.72 15.24
N PRO A 499 -44.59 39.83 14.51
CA PRO A 499 -44.41 41.17 15.05
C PRO A 499 -45.36 41.47 16.21
N GLY A 500 -44.90 42.23 17.21
CA GLY A 500 -45.76 42.76 18.26
C GLY A 500 -45.07 43.77 19.19
N GLY A 501 -45.74 44.90 19.45
CA GLY A 501 -45.42 45.79 20.58
C GLY A 501 -44.43 46.93 20.31
N GLY A 502 -44.21 47.79 21.32
CA GLY A 502 -43.42 49.04 21.25
C GLY A 502 -41.90 48.84 21.15
N GLY A 503 -41.12 49.93 21.13
CA GLY A 503 -39.64 49.96 21.00
C GLY A 503 -38.88 48.93 21.85
N ILE A 504 -37.59 48.72 21.55
CA ILE A 504 -36.74 47.78 22.31
C ILE A 504 -36.16 48.44 23.57
N ASP A 505 -36.55 47.93 24.74
CA ASP A 505 -35.94 48.26 26.02
C ASP A 505 -34.65 47.43 26.19
N VAL A 506 -33.50 48.04 25.89
CA VAL A 506 -32.20 47.35 25.91
C VAL A 506 -31.78 46.97 27.34
N ASP A 507 -32.24 47.71 28.33
CA ASP A 507 -32.15 47.39 29.78
C ASP A 507 -32.99 46.20 30.20
N VAL A 508 -33.92 45.74 29.37
CA VAL A 508 -34.66 44.50 29.58
C VAL A 508 -33.99 43.36 28.79
N ALA A 509 -33.55 43.63 27.57
CA ALA A 509 -32.92 42.63 26.69
C ALA A 509 -31.58 42.10 27.24
N LEU A 510 -30.60 42.98 27.50
CA LEU A 510 -29.25 42.54 27.84
C LEU A 510 -29.19 41.76 29.17
N PRO A 511 -29.81 42.22 30.28
CA PRO A 511 -29.81 41.44 31.52
C PRO A 511 -30.41 40.04 31.36
N ALA A 512 -31.53 39.91 30.63
CA ALA A 512 -32.16 38.62 30.40
C ALA A 512 -31.30 37.68 29.56
N ALA A 513 -30.59 38.20 28.55
CA ALA A 513 -29.61 37.42 27.79
C ALA A 513 -28.47 36.93 28.67
N TYR A 514 -27.91 37.82 29.49
CA TYR A 514 -26.79 37.50 30.37
C TYR A 514 -27.18 36.47 31.43
N ASP A 515 -28.36 36.60 32.04
CA ASP A 515 -28.84 35.64 33.04
C ASP A 515 -29.08 34.25 32.44
N ALA A 516 -29.65 34.19 31.23
CA ALA A 516 -29.79 32.94 30.48
C ALA A 516 -28.42 32.29 30.25
N LEU A 517 -27.43 33.06 29.76
CA LEU A 517 -26.08 32.55 29.50
C LEU A 517 -25.30 32.18 30.77
N ARG A 518 -25.49 32.90 31.89
CA ARG A 518 -24.88 32.55 33.18
C ARG A 518 -25.28 31.16 33.65
N SER A 519 -26.52 30.77 33.40
CA SER A 519 -27.06 29.45 33.74
C SER A 519 -26.50 28.30 32.89
N GLU A 520 -25.76 28.62 31.82
CA GLU A 520 -25.20 27.64 30.89
C GLU A 520 -23.82 27.12 31.29
N ALA A 521 -23.65 25.81 31.18
CA ALA A 521 -22.40 25.11 31.42
C ALA A 521 -21.59 24.95 30.11
N THR A 522 -21.28 26.08 29.46
CA THR A 522 -20.51 26.15 28.20
C THR A 522 -19.24 26.97 28.38
N GLN A 523 -18.23 26.71 27.55
CA GLN A 523 -16.92 27.39 27.64
C GLN A 523 -16.95 28.78 27.02
N LEU A 524 -17.77 28.97 25.99
CA LEU A 524 -17.96 30.25 25.31
C LEU A 524 -19.40 30.71 25.50
N LYS A 525 -19.58 32.02 25.72
CA LYS A 525 -20.88 32.65 25.92
C LYS A 525 -20.93 33.95 25.13
N HIS A 526 -21.94 34.09 24.28
CA HIS A 526 -22.05 35.23 23.37
C HIS A 526 -23.48 35.76 23.27
N VAL A 527 -23.62 37.08 23.33
CA VAL A 527 -24.86 37.80 23.05
C VAL A 527 -24.73 38.51 21.71
N LEU A 528 -25.71 38.26 20.84
CA LEU A 528 -25.91 39.02 19.62
C LEU A 528 -27.21 39.82 19.74
N LEU A 529 -27.08 41.13 19.90
CA LEU A 529 -28.21 42.05 20.00
C LEU A 529 -28.48 42.70 18.64
N PHE A 530 -29.73 42.63 18.20
CA PHE A 530 -30.22 43.32 17.02
C PHE A 530 -31.21 44.41 17.43
N SER A 531 -30.89 45.66 17.12
CA SER A 531 -31.61 46.84 17.60
C SER A 531 -31.81 47.86 16.49
N ASP A 532 -32.94 48.57 16.46
CA ASP A 532 -33.11 49.76 15.59
C ASP A 532 -32.40 50.96 16.22
N GLY A 533 -31.50 51.61 15.47
CA GLY A 533 -30.67 52.72 15.97
C GLY A 533 -31.47 53.97 16.36
N GLU A 534 -32.74 54.07 15.93
CA GLU A 534 -33.65 55.17 16.24
C GLU A 534 -34.58 54.92 17.44
N ASP A 535 -34.77 53.67 17.89
CA ASP A 535 -35.78 53.30 18.91
C ASP A 535 -35.22 52.36 20.01
N SER A 536 -33.94 52.54 20.36
CA SER A 536 -33.28 51.81 21.45
C SER A 536 -33.39 52.58 22.77
N GLN A 537 -34.27 52.14 23.66
CA GLN A 537 -34.55 52.81 24.94
C GLN A 537 -33.82 52.12 26.10
N GLY A 538 -33.84 52.73 27.30
CA GLY A 538 -33.28 52.09 28.50
C GLY A 538 -31.75 52.05 28.61
N LEU A 539 -31.00 52.87 27.86
CA LEU A 539 -29.52 52.74 27.81
C LEU A 539 -28.78 53.18 29.09
N ASN A 540 -29.46 53.84 30.03
CA ASN A 540 -28.85 54.37 31.25
C ASN A 540 -28.44 53.25 32.21
N GLY A 541 -27.15 53.20 32.58
CA GLY A 541 -26.62 52.21 33.53
C GLY A 541 -26.24 50.86 32.91
N LEU A 542 -26.44 50.67 31.60
CA LEU A 542 -26.08 49.42 30.92
C LEU A 542 -24.58 49.17 30.86
N ARG A 543 -23.74 50.20 30.86
CA ARG A 543 -22.28 50.03 30.85
C ARG A 543 -21.77 49.14 31.99
N SER A 544 -22.31 49.29 33.21
CA SER A 544 -21.97 48.41 34.34
C SER A 544 -22.53 47.00 34.19
N VAL A 545 -23.68 46.84 33.54
CA VAL A 545 -24.29 45.53 33.27
C VAL A 545 -23.43 44.75 32.27
N VAL A 546 -23.05 45.39 31.16
CA VAL A 546 -22.18 44.79 30.14
C VAL A 546 -20.80 44.47 30.72
N GLN A 547 -20.23 45.37 31.53
CA GLN A 547 -18.97 45.09 32.22
C GLN A 547 -19.06 43.87 33.15
N GLY A 548 -20.15 43.74 33.91
CA GLY A 548 -20.38 42.56 34.74
C GLY A 548 -20.52 41.26 33.92
N ALA A 549 -21.13 41.33 32.72
CA ALA A 549 -21.20 40.19 31.82
C ALA A 549 -19.82 39.80 31.26
N VAL A 550 -18.95 40.77 31.00
CA VAL A 550 -17.55 40.53 30.59
C VAL A 550 -16.76 39.86 31.71
N ASP A 551 -16.97 40.27 32.96
CA ASP A 551 -16.36 39.63 34.13
C ASP A 551 -16.80 38.15 34.23
N ASP A 552 -18.03 37.84 33.80
CA ASP A 552 -18.58 36.48 33.66
C ASP A 552 -18.19 35.77 32.35
N GLN A 553 -17.24 36.33 31.57
CA GLN A 553 -16.75 35.80 30.29
C GLN A 553 -17.82 35.71 29.19
N ILE A 554 -18.76 36.66 29.17
CA ILE A 554 -19.80 36.78 28.14
C ILE A 554 -19.45 37.96 27.22
N THR A 555 -19.34 37.71 25.91
CA THR A 555 -19.11 38.75 24.91
C THR A 555 -20.43 39.28 24.32
N THR A 556 -20.45 40.54 23.89
CA THR A 556 -21.66 41.20 23.38
C THR A 556 -21.40 41.93 22.06
N THR A 557 -21.98 41.42 20.98
CA THR A 557 -21.98 42.07 19.67
C THR A 557 -23.34 42.71 19.42
N ILE A 558 -23.31 43.93 18.87
CA ILE A 558 -24.53 44.71 18.61
C ILE A 558 -24.60 45.06 17.13
N VAL A 559 -25.75 44.76 16.53
CA VAL A 559 -26.09 45.07 15.15
C VAL A 559 -27.20 46.13 15.18
N SER A 560 -26.83 47.36 14.82
CA SER A 560 -27.73 48.51 14.69
C SER A 560 -28.28 48.59 13.27
N MET A 561 -29.61 48.62 13.12
CA MET A 561 -30.22 48.98 11.84
C MET A 561 -30.20 50.50 11.69
N GLY A 562 -29.54 50.99 10.64
CA GLY A 562 -29.35 52.42 10.42
C GLY A 562 -28.47 53.11 11.48
N ASN A 563 -28.22 54.40 11.25
CA ASN A 563 -27.39 55.26 12.10
C ASN A 563 -28.26 56.31 12.79
N GLY A 564 -28.95 55.91 13.86
CA GLY A 564 -29.90 56.73 14.60
C GLY A 564 -29.28 57.39 15.85
N SER A 565 -30.11 58.07 16.65
CA SER A 565 -29.64 58.83 17.83
C SER A 565 -29.01 57.97 18.92
N TYR A 566 -29.30 56.67 18.95
CA TYR A 566 -28.81 55.75 19.98
C TYR A 566 -27.59 54.92 19.54
N THR A 567 -27.27 54.93 18.23
CA THR A 567 -26.15 54.20 17.63
C THR A 567 -24.80 54.46 18.34
N PRO A 568 -24.41 55.70 18.72
CA PRO A 568 -23.14 55.94 19.42
C PRO A 568 -23.03 55.24 20.78
N GLU A 569 -24.13 55.14 21.54
CA GLU A 569 -24.10 54.46 22.83
C GLU A 569 -24.09 52.93 22.66
N LEU A 570 -24.81 52.40 21.66
CA LEU A 570 -24.73 50.98 21.30
C LEU A 570 -23.32 50.57 20.86
N GLU A 571 -22.61 51.42 20.13
CA GLU A 571 -21.20 51.20 19.79
C GLU A 571 -20.34 51.07 21.04
N VAL A 572 -20.50 52.00 21.99
CA VAL A 572 -19.79 51.96 23.28
C VAL A 572 -20.10 50.68 24.06
N LEU A 573 -21.36 50.25 24.11
CA LEU A 573 -21.75 49.02 24.81
C LEU A 573 -21.10 47.78 24.18
N SER A 574 -21.08 47.66 22.85
CA SER A 574 -20.39 46.53 22.19
C SER A 574 -18.89 46.52 22.43
N GLY A 575 -18.25 47.70 22.48
CA GLY A 575 -16.83 47.85 22.79
C GLY A 575 -16.50 47.46 24.23
N ILE A 576 -17.34 47.83 25.20
CA ILE A 576 -17.23 47.36 26.60
C ILE A 576 -17.41 45.84 26.64
N GLY A 577 -18.42 45.33 25.93
CA GLY A 577 -18.76 43.90 25.85
C GLY A 577 -17.76 43.02 25.09
N GLN A 578 -16.61 43.56 24.70
CA GLN A 578 -15.57 42.88 23.92
C GLN A 578 -16.09 42.21 22.63
N GLY A 579 -17.20 42.71 22.09
CA GLY A 579 -17.75 42.28 20.82
C GLY A 579 -17.55 43.32 19.73
N ARG A 580 -18.37 43.23 18.68
CA ARG A 580 -18.29 44.12 17.53
C ARG A 580 -19.54 44.98 17.41
N PHE A 581 -19.37 46.11 16.75
CA PHE A 581 -20.47 46.97 16.36
C PHE A 581 -20.66 46.92 14.86
N TYR A 582 -21.90 46.73 14.41
CA TYR A 582 -22.25 46.78 13.00
C TYR A 582 -23.38 47.79 12.80
N ILE A 583 -23.17 48.73 11.88
CA ILE A 583 -24.24 49.56 11.32
C ILE A 583 -24.65 48.93 10.00
N VAL A 584 -25.94 48.63 9.85
CA VAL A 584 -26.46 47.95 8.66
C VAL A 584 -27.50 48.82 7.98
N ASP A 585 -27.13 49.31 6.80
CA ASP A 585 -28.01 50.07 5.90
C ASP A 585 -28.79 49.14 4.95
N ASN A 586 -28.28 47.93 4.72
CA ASN A 586 -28.87 46.94 3.81
C ASN A 586 -29.07 45.59 4.52
N LEU A 587 -30.34 45.19 4.67
CA LEU A 587 -30.74 43.99 5.40
C LEU A 587 -30.32 42.67 4.73
N ASN A 588 -29.91 42.73 3.46
CA ASN A 588 -29.31 41.58 2.78
C ASN A 588 -27.91 41.23 3.33
N GLU A 589 -27.27 42.11 4.08
CA GLU A 589 -25.98 41.86 4.73
C GLU A 589 -26.11 41.19 6.11
N LEU A 590 -27.30 41.23 6.72
CA LEU A 590 -27.53 40.67 8.05
C LEU A 590 -27.19 39.18 8.15
N PRO A 591 -27.61 38.31 7.20
CA PRO A 591 -27.21 36.91 7.22
C PRO A 591 -25.70 36.72 7.25
N ARG A 592 -24.94 37.56 6.52
CA ARG A 592 -23.48 37.48 6.47
C ARG A 592 -22.86 37.89 7.79
N ILE A 593 -23.30 39.02 8.37
CA ILE A 593 -22.77 39.53 9.65
C ILE A 593 -23.02 38.54 10.79
N PHE A 594 -24.25 38.03 10.88
CA PHE A 594 -24.64 37.03 11.86
C PHE A 594 -23.84 35.72 11.71
N THR A 595 -23.59 35.30 10.46
CA THR A 595 -22.73 34.15 10.13
C THR A 595 -21.28 34.39 10.55
N GLU A 596 -20.72 35.56 10.21
CA GLU A 596 -19.35 35.95 10.56
C GLU A 596 -19.14 35.98 12.07
N GLU A 597 -20.11 36.50 12.82
CA GLU A 597 -20.04 36.55 14.28
C GLU A 597 -20.17 35.16 14.92
N THR A 598 -21.06 34.31 14.39
CA THR A 598 -21.21 32.92 14.84
C THR A 598 -19.91 32.12 14.63
N ILE A 599 -19.22 32.34 13.51
CA ILE A 599 -17.92 31.71 13.21
C ILE A 599 -16.82 32.28 14.11
N GLU A 600 -16.81 33.58 14.37
CA GLU A 600 -15.83 34.23 15.24
C GLU A 600 -15.96 33.76 16.70
N ALA A 601 -17.19 33.64 17.20
CA ALA A 601 -17.49 33.12 18.53
C ALA A 601 -17.09 31.64 18.70
N SER A 602 -16.79 30.92 17.60
CA SER A 602 -16.37 29.52 17.60
C SER A 602 -14.83 29.30 17.67
N ARG A 603 -14.03 30.36 17.86
CA ARG A 603 -12.54 30.41 17.77
C ARG A 603 -11.70 29.52 18.72
N SER A 604 -12.23 28.46 19.29
CA SER A 604 -11.53 27.49 20.16
C SER A 604 -10.45 26.61 19.48
N ALA A 605 -10.14 26.86 18.20
CA ALA A 605 -9.25 26.02 17.39
C ALA A 605 -7.78 26.47 17.37
N ILE A 606 -7.43 27.66 17.89
CA ILE A 606 -6.02 28.12 18.03
C ILE A 606 -5.67 28.25 19.51
N VAL A 607 -4.52 27.70 19.89
CA VAL A 607 -3.91 27.92 21.21
C VAL A 607 -2.75 28.89 21.03
N GLU A 608 -2.89 30.10 21.58
CA GLU A 608 -1.87 31.17 21.52
C GLU A 608 -1.07 31.28 22.83
N GLU A 609 -0.50 30.16 23.26
CA GLU A 609 0.34 30.09 24.47
C GLU A 609 1.72 29.52 24.13
N PRO A 610 2.82 30.08 24.71
CA PRO A 610 4.15 29.53 24.51
C PRO A 610 4.27 28.08 25.02
N PHE A 611 4.80 27.19 24.18
CA PHE A 611 5.05 25.80 24.55
C PHE A 611 6.30 25.24 23.89
N VAL A 612 6.92 24.21 24.50
CA VAL A 612 8.03 23.46 23.91
C VAL A 612 7.48 22.13 23.38
N PRO A 613 7.72 21.77 22.10
CA PRO A 613 7.21 20.51 21.58
C PRO A 613 7.78 19.29 22.27
N SER A 614 6.94 18.28 22.48
CA SER A 614 7.33 16.97 22.97
C SER A 614 7.66 16.04 21.78
N LEU A 615 8.62 15.13 21.98
CA LEU A 615 8.93 14.09 21.00
C LEU A 615 7.91 12.95 21.10
N GLY A 616 7.30 12.63 19.96
CA GLY A 616 6.38 11.50 19.80
C GLY A 616 7.07 10.26 19.24
N ALA A 617 6.44 9.65 18.24
CA ALA A 617 6.97 8.47 17.57
C ALA A 617 8.29 8.78 16.83
N PRO A 618 9.26 7.85 16.79
CA PRO A 618 10.49 8.04 16.04
C PRO A 618 10.18 8.07 14.53
N GLY A 619 10.78 9.02 13.80
CA GLY A 619 10.59 9.18 12.37
C GLY A 619 11.85 9.67 11.66
N GLY A 620 11.88 9.54 10.34
CA GLY A 620 12.91 10.15 9.49
C GLY A 620 13.09 11.66 9.74
N PRO A 621 11.99 12.45 9.79
CA PRO A 621 12.06 13.91 9.96
C PRO A 621 12.69 14.40 11.26
N THR A 622 12.58 13.63 12.36
CA THR A 622 13.04 14.04 13.70
C THR A 622 14.40 13.44 14.08
N ARG A 623 14.99 12.61 13.21
CA ARG A 623 16.24 11.89 13.52
C ARG A 623 17.40 12.86 13.73
N GLY A 624 18.13 12.67 14.84
CA GLY A 624 19.36 13.42 15.13
C GLY A 624 19.16 14.90 15.49
N ILE A 625 17.92 15.35 15.71
CA ILE A 625 17.60 16.72 16.10
C ILE A 625 17.40 16.79 17.62
N ASP A 626 18.10 17.71 18.28
CA ASP A 626 17.97 17.95 19.72
C ASP A 626 16.80 18.91 20.02
N PHE A 627 15.60 18.34 20.17
CA PHE A 627 14.39 19.10 20.53
C PHE A 627 14.40 19.64 21.96
N ALA A 628 15.27 19.17 22.85
CA ALA A 628 15.39 19.75 24.19
C ALA A 628 16.01 21.16 24.15
N ALA A 629 16.79 21.45 23.10
CA ALA A 629 17.34 22.78 22.82
C ALA A 629 16.41 23.65 21.95
N ALA A 630 15.23 23.16 21.56
CA ALA A 630 14.30 23.91 20.72
C ALA A 630 13.68 25.08 21.53
N PRO A 631 13.67 26.31 21.00
CA PRO A 631 12.93 27.42 21.60
C PRO A 631 11.43 27.12 21.70
N ALA A 632 10.73 27.80 22.60
CA ALA A 632 9.28 27.71 22.65
C ALA A 632 8.64 28.26 21.37
N LEU A 633 7.61 27.57 20.88
CA LEU A 633 6.69 28.04 19.85
C LEU A 633 5.61 28.91 20.50
N GLY A 634 5.14 29.95 19.80
CA GLY A 634 4.14 30.90 20.34
C GLY A 634 2.69 30.41 20.31
N GLY A 635 2.41 29.28 19.66
CA GLY A 635 1.05 28.77 19.49
C GLY A 635 0.92 27.71 18.39
N TYR A 636 -0.25 27.08 18.32
CA TYR A 636 -0.56 26.02 17.36
C TYR A 636 -2.06 25.96 17.05
N VAL A 637 -2.42 25.29 15.95
CA VAL A 637 -3.81 25.00 15.58
C VAL A 637 -4.16 23.59 16.02
N VAL A 638 -5.30 23.42 16.67
CA VAL A 638 -5.77 22.11 17.13
C VAL A 638 -6.21 21.28 15.92
N VAL A 639 -5.63 20.09 15.79
CA VAL A 639 -5.98 19.10 14.77
C VAL A 639 -6.12 17.71 15.40
N ASN A 640 -6.90 16.83 14.79
CA ASN A 640 -7.06 15.46 15.28
C ASN A 640 -6.26 14.50 14.39
N ALA A 641 -5.21 13.87 14.93
CA ALA A 641 -4.45 12.88 14.18
C ALA A 641 -5.35 11.68 13.83
N ARG A 642 -5.25 11.19 12.60
CA ARG A 642 -5.96 9.98 12.19
C ARG A 642 -5.36 8.76 12.91
N PRO A 643 -6.16 7.71 13.19
CA PRO A 643 -5.66 6.54 13.93
C PRO A 643 -4.44 5.83 13.30
N ALA A 644 -4.31 5.88 11.97
CA ALA A 644 -3.19 5.28 11.23
C ALA A 644 -1.99 6.23 11.05
N ALA A 645 -2.07 7.46 11.55
CA ALA A 645 -1.02 8.46 11.40
C ALA A 645 0.01 8.37 12.53
N SER A 646 1.26 8.74 12.22
CA SER A 646 2.36 8.82 13.17
C SER A 646 2.55 10.26 13.62
N VAL A 647 2.29 10.52 14.91
CA VAL A 647 2.56 11.82 15.56
C VAL A 647 4.03 11.85 15.97
N LEU A 648 4.82 12.67 15.28
CA LEU A 648 6.27 12.81 15.50
C LEU A 648 6.59 13.89 16.55
N LEU A 649 5.79 14.95 16.61
CA LEU A 649 5.88 16.00 17.63
C LEU A 649 4.49 16.25 18.23
N GLY A 650 4.44 16.38 19.55
CA GLY A 650 3.27 16.83 20.30
C GLY A 650 3.41 18.29 20.76
N ALA A 651 2.28 18.96 20.90
CA ALA A 651 2.14 20.25 21.56
C ALA A 651 1.62 20.06 23.00
N LYS A 652 1.05 21.12 23.58
CA LYS A 652 0.43 21.06 24.91
C LYS A 652 -0.73 20.06 24.93
N ASP A 653 -0.96 19.42 26.07
CA ASP A 653 -2.03 18.42 26.28
C ASP A 653 -2.00 17.23 25.29
N ASP A 654 -0.80 16.86 24.82
CA ASP A 654 -0.54 15.82 23.81
C ASP A 654 -1.22 16.08 22.45
N ASP A 655 -1.50 17.35 22.14
CA ASP A 655 -2.07 17.73 20.85
C ASP A 655 -1.10 17.46 19.70
N PRO A 656 -1.54 16.93 18.55
CA PRO A 656 -0.64 16.63 17.44
C PRO A 656 -0.05 17.91 16.81
N LEU A 657 1.28 18.04 16.81
CA LEU A 657 1.98 19.17 16.19
C LEU A 657 2.57 18.80 14.82
N LEU A 658 3.35 17.72 14.74
CA LEU A 658 3.88 17.20 13.48
C LEU A 658 3.36 15.79 13.29
N VAL A 659 2.51 15.60 12.30
CA VAL A 659 1.88 14.31 12.01
C VAL A 659 2.23 13.89 10.59
N THR A 660 2.54 12.62 10.40
CA THR A 660 2.84 12.04 9.08
C THR A 660 2.02 10.78 8.86
N TRP A 661 1.64 10.49 7.62
CA TRP A 661 1.05 9.20 7.26
C TRP A 661 1.25 8.87 5.78
N GLN A 662 0.84 7.66 5.41
CA GLN A 662 0.77 7.23 4.02
C GLN A 662 -0.67 7.31 3.54
N HIS A 663 -0.89 7.95 2.38
CA HIS A 663 -2.19 8.04 1.75
C HIS A 663 -2.08 7.54 0.30
N GLY A 664 -2.60 6.33 0.05
CA GLY A 664 -2.39 5.63 -1.21
C GLY A 664 -0.90 5.30 -1.41
N VAL A 665 -0.35 5.70 -2.56
CA VAL A 665 1.07 5.50 -2.91
C VAL A 665 1.95 6.61 -2.34
N GLY A 666 1.38 7.79 -2.03
CA GLY A 666 2.10 8.97 -1.56
C GLY A 666 2.15 9.12 -0.05
N ARG A 667 2.83 10.17 0.40
CA ARG A 667 2.98 10.51 1.82
C ARG A 667 2.54 11.93 2.05
N SER A 668 2.00 12.18 3.24
CA SER A 668 1.65 13.54 3.62
C SER A 668 1.89 13.83 5.09
N ALA A 669 2.03 15.12 5.39
CA ALA A 669 2.26 15.64 6.72
C ALA A 669 1.44 16.89 7.02
N VAL A 670 1.17 17.07 8.30
CA VAL A 670 0.67 18.31 8.89
C VAL A 670 1.71 18.80 9.89
N PHE A 671 2.12 20.06 9.76
CA PHE A 671 2.80 20.80 10.83
C PHE A 671 1.83 21.87 11.34
N ALA A 672 1.20 21.62 12.49
CA ALA A 672 0.05 22.35 13.01
C ALA A 672 0.40 23.72 13.62
N THR A 673 1.37 24.41 13.02
CA THR A 673 1.78 25.78 13.33
C THR A 673 2.36 26.39 12.04
N ASP A 674 2.77 27.66 12.04
CA ASP A 674 3.35 28.28 10.85
C ASP A 674 4.79 27.84 10.56
N GLY A 675 5.26 28.13 9.34
CA GLY A 675 6.62 27.85 8.90
C GLY A 675 7.68 28.84 9.39
N GLY A 676 7.37 29.78 10.30
CA GLY A 676 8.31 30.78 10.82
C GLY A 676 7.85 32.24 10.69
N SER A 677 6.64 32.48 10.17
CA SER A 677 6.08 33.83 9.99
C SER A 677 5.49 34.42 11.28
N LEU A 678 4.98 33.58 12.18
CA LEU A 678 4.20 33.97 13.36
C LEU A 678 4.69 33.28 14.65
N PHE A 679 4.14 32.11 15.00
CA PHE A 679 4.42 31.35 16.22
C PHE A 679 5.76 30.62 16.16
N ALA A 680 6.21 30.19 14.98
CA ALA A 680 7.48 29.50 14.80
C ALA A 680 8.67 30.44 14.52
N ARG A 681 8.50 31.76 14.66
CA ARG A 681 9.55 32.75 14.38
C ARG A 681 10.83 32.52 15.21
N SER A 682 10.70 32.07 16.46
CA SER A 682 11.82 31.73 17.34
C SER A 682 12.67 30.57 16.80
N TRP A 683 12.08 29.66 16.03
CA TRP A 683 12.77 28.50 15.46
C TRP A 683 13.69 28.85 14.30
N LEU A 684 13.50 29.99 13.64
CA LEU A 684 14.35 30.41 12.52
C LEU A 684 15.82 30.57 12.91
N ALA A 685 16.09 30.89 14.18
CA ALA A 685 17.45 31.00 14.73
C ALA A 685 17.99 29.66 15.28
N TRP A 686 17.14 28.63 15.42
CA TRP A 686 17.50 27.34 15.98
C TRP A 686 18.08 26.41 14.91
N SER A 687 19.22 25.78 15.20
CA SER A 687 19.93 24.91 14.25
C SER A 687 19.13 23.68 13.82
N GLY A 688 18.15 23.26 14.62
CA GLY A 688 17.26 22.14 14.29
C GLY A 688 16.20 22.46 13.23
N TYR A 689 15.84 23.73 13.01
CA TYR A 689 14.84 24.13 12.01
C TYR A 689 15.19 23.71 10.57
N PRO A 690 16.38 24.04 10.02
CA PRO A 690 16.75 23.61 8.67
C PRO A 690 16.88 22.09 8.55
N ALA A 691 17.34 21.40 9.60
CA ALA A 691 17.42 19.95 9.64
C ALA A 691 16.01 19.31 9.60
N LEU A 692 15.06 19.83 10.38
CA LEU A 692 13.70 19.32 10.43
C LEU A 692 13.02 19.38 9.07
N PHE A 693 13.02 20.55 8.43
CA PHE A 693 12.30 20.74 7.16
C PHE A 693 13.02 20.10 5.97
N SER A 694 14.36 20.07 5.92
CA SER A 694 15.07 19.31 4.89
C SER A 694 14.79 17.80 5.00
N GLN A 695 14.83 17.24 6.22
CA GLN A 695 14.52 15.81 6.44
C GLN A 695 13.04 15.51 6.19
N LEU A 696 12.12 16.40 6.59
CA LEU A 696 10.70 16.27 6.31
C LEU A 696 10.41 16.32 4.81
N GLY A 697 11.02 17.26 4.09
CA GLY A 697 10.89 17.37 2.64
C GLY A 697 11.37 16.11 1.93
N ALA A 698 12.55 15.60 2.30
CA ALA A 698 13.10 14.36 1.74
C ALA A 698 12.27 13.12 2.09
N ASP A 699 11.70 13.06 3.30
CA ASP A 699 10.86 11.94 3.75
C ASP A 699 9.49 11.90 3.04
N LEU A 700 8.95 13.07 2.69
CA LEU A 700 7.66 13.21 1.99
C LEU A 700 7.78 13.16 0.47
N ALA A 701 8.90 13.62 -0.09
CA ALA A 701 9.11 13.66 -1.53
C ALA A 701 8.86 12.28 -2.14
N ARG A 702 8.27 12.27 -3.35
CA ARG A 702 8.00 11.05 -4.11
C ARG A 702 9.26 10.21 -4.20
N ALA A 703 9.24 9.06 -3.51
CA ALA A 703 10.33 8.11 -3.59
C ALA A 703 10.34 7.49 -5.01
N PRO A 704 11.49 7.41 -5.68
CA PRO A 704 11.60 6.64 -6.90
C PRO A 704 11.41 5.16 -6.51
N GLU A 705 10.20 4.65 -6.71
CA GLU A 705 9.70 3.27 -6.43
C GLU A 705 10.36 2.47 -5.30
N ARG A 706 9.56 2.26 -4.26
CA ARG A 706 9.86 1.40 -3.11
C ARG A 706 9.69 -0.09 -3.48
N SER A 707 10.74 -0.88 -3.28
CA SER A 707 10.79 -2.34 -3.55
C SER A 707 9.83 -3.19 -2.71
N ASP A 708 9.09 -2.58 -1.78
CA ASP A 708 8.12 -3.16 -0.85
C ASP A 708 6.65 -3.02 -1.31
N ALA A 709 6.39 -2.40 -2.46
CA ALA A 709 5.04 -2.34 -3.04
C ALA A 709 4.61 -3.73 -3.58
N ARG A 710 3.95 -4.53 -2.74
CA ARG A 710 3.20 -5.71 -3.19
C ARG A 710 1.87 -5.26 -3.79
N VAL A 711 1.81 -5.19 -5.12
CA VAL A 711 0.54 -5.08 -5.85
C VAL A 711 -0.16 -6.44 -5.78
N SER A 712 -1.14 -6.60 -4.89
CA SER A 712 -2.06 -7.72 -4.96
C SER A 712 -3.27 -7.32 -5.80
N VAL A 713 -3.29 -7.73 -7.07
CA VAL A 713 -4.52 -7.73 -7.86
C VAL A 713 -5.33 -8.93 -7.41
N ARG A 714 -6.46 -8.71 -6.72
CA ARG A 714 -7.51 -9.73 -6.63
C ARG A 714 -8.27 -9.68 -7.95
N LEU A 715 -8.09 -10.72 -8.76
CA LEU A 715 -9.01 -11.06 -9.85
C LEU A 715 -10.35 -11.52 -9.29
#